data_AF-A0AAU7YPK5-F1
#
_entry.id   AF-A0AAU7YPK5-F1
#
_cell.length_a   1.000
_cell.length_b   1.000
_cell.length_c   1.000
_cell.angle_alpha   90.00
_cell.angle_beta   90.00
_cell.angle_gamma   90.00
#
_symmetry.space_group_name_H-M   'P 1'
#
loop_
_entity.id
_entity.type
_entity.pdbx_description
1 polymer ?
#
loop_
_entity_poly.entity_id
_entity_poly.type
_entity_poly.pdbx_seq_one_letter_code
_entity_poly.pdbx_strand_id
1 'polypeptide(L)'
;MQLNFKISFSNLYTRSELIKLDKAFLEYIKSCDESLFYSLVEAREKAASSSMSSQCSSQCLTLGSTKQEGWIPAWMKDGCNSQLIMDLSHLLDEFIAKFFNIEKEVEELKKKHNDFAVIYRCKRLFVQRYALKKYTDVANIDYVTNKLNSFITLPTTEKNFSEQVMSWLENKEDHKEEIELAAQYAVWRVKNKQSILFSIHKKIDYENLVSFLKKEVDEIEVLYSNEVKRRYGFDLTSKKVSLNKALDNAHYCIFCHKQSKDNCSKGLINDDNTFKKSPLRVELHGCPLEQKISEMNLVKSEGYSIASLAIVMIDNPLCAATGHRICNDCMNSCIYQKQEPVNVPAIETRILDDVLSLPYGFEIYSLLSRWNPLNFQRPLPKGNTGKNVLIVGLGPAGFNLAHHLLNDGHNVIAIDGLKIEPLIDNLQLIKDFEHEKLSERTADGFGGVSEYGITSRWDKNYLKIIRLLLERRENFALYGGIRFGSTITVDDAFNLGFDHIALALGSGKPRMIKINNILARGVRMASDFLMSLQLTGALKFDSIANLQVRMPIVVIGAGLTAIDTATEVLAYYPIQVEKFLLRYEILVDKYGKKYVEKDWKEEEYELANELISHAQLIRKEQESAKKENREAKILELMQSLGGVKIVYRKELKDSPSYRLNNEEVQNALSEGIYFIENLEPIEVVTDKYNHAESIKLIDTKSDEIKHIKARSIFIAAGTEPNTVIATEDKKHFKLSNGYFTHLNSSGKEIDPIFSPKMQNKDRILVYKQGNKTISFFGDLHPSYSGSVVKAMASAKNGYPIISQLLNRVNSFIYVTPARISESYAQLYECCNIRVTFTKKDVIPVPRHWNPENLILNEYTRWLYSQNWIPVSAICTTPPAMRITYKLQNLHTKASRAGIISEHLANKEFFNKIKEQFTAKVIKVQYLTNKVVEIVIKAPLAAKNFKPGQFFRLQNSETNSRKANNTNLAMEGIAVTGTEVDKKKGFISTIVLETGGSTNLCKCFKKGEQVILMGPTGSPTEIG
;
A
#
# COMPACT_ATOMS: atom_id res chain seq x y z
N MET A 1 17.56 22.68 9.24
CA MET A 1 18.12 21.91 10.36
C MET A 1 19.43 21.27 9.92
N GLN A 2 20.50 21.46 10.70
CA GLN A 2 21.75 20.73 10.54
C GLN A 2 21.61 19.45 11.36
N LEU A 3 21.57 18.31 10.67
CA LEU A 3 21.59 16.99 11.31
C LEU A 3 23.03 16.70 11.75
N ASN A 4 23.20 15.68 12.59
CA ASN A 4 24.54 15.23 12.94
C ASN A 4 25.33 14.78 11.69
N PHE A 5 26.65 14.68 11.83
CA PHE A 5 27.59 14.39 10.72
C PHE A 5 27.61 15.45 9.59
N LYS A 6 27.21 16.70 9.89
CA LYS A 6 27.24 17.86 8.99
C LYS A 6 26.36 17.70 7.73
N ILE A 7 25.27 16.95 7.82
CA ILE A 7 24.29 16.76 6.73
C ILE A 7 23.10 17.70 6.97
N SER A 8 22.62 18.38 5.94
CA SER A 8 21.38 19.17 6.03
C SER A 8 20.16 18.33 5.61
N PHE A 9 18.98 18.70 6.09
CA PHE A 9 17.75 17.99 5.73
C PHE A 9 17.45 17.98 4.22
N SER A 10 17.57 19.14 3.54
CA SER A 10 17.34 19.26 2.10
C SER A 10 18.26 18.35 1.28
N ASN A 11 19.46 18.10 1.80
CA ASN A 11 20.49 17.30 1.16
C ASN A 11 20.16 15.80 1.14
N LEU A 12 19.30 15.30 2.04
CA LEU A 12 18.94 13.88 2.11
C LEU A 12 18.23 13.34 0.86
N TYR A 13 17.68 14.22 0.01
CA TYR A 13 17.04 13.84 -1.25
C TYR A 13 18.05 13.66 -2.40
N THR A 14 19.33 13.94 -2.17
CA THR A 14 20.38 13.75 -3.16
C THR A 14 21.17 12.46 -2.91
N ARG A 15 21.48 11.73 -3.98
CA ARG A 15 22.26 10.48 -3.89
C ARG A 15 23.66 10.71 -3.30
N SER A 16 24.32 11.82 -3.65
CA SER A 16 25.67 12.14 -3.17
C SER A 16 25.74 12.23 -1.64
N GLU A 17 24.69 12.75 -1.01
CA GLU A 17 24.64 12.94 0.43
C GLU A 17 24.22 11.65 1.14
N LEU A 18 23.34 10.84 0.53
CA LEU A 18 23.06 9.49 1.02
C LEU A 18 24.31 8.58 1.01
N ILE A 19 25.20 8.74 0.02
CA ILE A 19 26.51 8.03 0.02
C ILE A 19 27.37 8.46 1.21
N LYS A 20 27.39 9.76 1.55
CA LYS A 20 28.15 10.24 2.72
C LYS A 20 27.57 9.67 4.01
N LEU A 21 26.24 9.61 4.12
CA LEU A 21 25.55 9.00 5.25
C LEU A 21 25.88 7.50 5.38
N ASP A 22 25.83 6.75 4.28
CA ASP A 22 26.17 5.32 4.28
C ASP A 22 27.63 5.08 4.70
N LYS A 23 28.57 5.92 4.24
CA LYS A 23 29.96 5.89 4.72
C LYS A 23 30.08 6.16 6.22
N ALA A 24 29.37 7.17 6.72
CA ALA A 24 29.36 7.48 8.15
C ALA A 24 28.79 6.31 8.98
N PHE A 25 27.77 5.61 8.47
CA PHE A 25 27.23 4.42 9.11
C PHE A 25 28.23 3.24 9.10
N LEU A 26 28.93 3.03 7.99
CA LEU A 26 29.99 2.01 7.90
C LEU A 26 31.15 2.29 8.85
N GLU A 27 31.59 3.55 8.96
CA GLU A 27 32.60 3.99 9.93
C GLU A 27 32.10 3.81 11.38
N TYR A 28 30.83 4.10 11.63
CA TYR A 28 30.19 3.87 12.94
C TYR A 28 30.22 2.38 13.32
N ILE A 29 29.77 1.49 12.43
CA ILE A 29 29.84 0.04 12.69
C ILE A 29 31.27 -0.38 12.94
N LYS A 30 32.22 0.04 12.10
CA LYS A 30 33.63 -0.31 12.26
C LYS A 30 34.20 0.11 13.62
N SER A 31 33.74 1.25 14.16
CA SER A 31 34.15 1.72 15.49
C SER A 31 33.53 0.95 16.65
N CYS A 32 32.35 0.34 16.46
CA CYS A 32 31.64 -0.44 17.47
C CYS A 32 32.02 -1.93 17.43
N ASP A 33 32.06 -2.52 16.23
CA ASP A 33 32.37 -3.92 15.97
C ASP A 33 33.00 -4.08 14.58
N GLU A 34 34.31 -4.30 14.55
CA GLU A 34 35.07 -4.43 13.30
C GLU A 34 34.71 -5.72 12.53
N SER A 35 34.36 -6.81 13.23
CA SER A 35 33.96 -8.07 12.59
C SER A 35 32.62 -7.93 11.86
N LEU A 36 31.68 -7.22 12.50
CA LEU A 36 30.37 -6.94 11.92
C LEU A 36 30.47 -6.03 10.70
N PHE A 37 31.40 -5.07 10.70
CA PHE A 37 31.72 -4.24 9.54
C PHE A 37 32.15 -5.09 8.33
N TYR A 38 33.13 -5.99 8.51
CA TYR A 38 33.60 -6.83 7.40
C TYR A 38 32.49 -7.76 6.89
N SER A 39 31.67 -8.30 7.80
CA SER A 39 30.51 -9.14 7.45
C SER A 39 29.49 -8.38 6.60
N LEU A 40 29.20 -7.12 6.94
CA LEU A 40 28.31 -6.26 6.14
C LEU A 40 28.89 -5.95 4.76
N VAL A 41 30.17 -5.62 4.68
CA VAL A 41 30.85 -5.35 3.40
C VAL A 41 30.81 -6.58 2.51
N GLU A 42 31.18 -7.74 3.04
CA GLU A 42 31.16 -9.01 2.30
C GLU A 42 29.73 -9.37 1.82
N ALA A 43 28.71 -9.19 2.68
CA ALA A 43 27.33 -9.43 2.31
C ALA A 43 26.86 -8.54 1.15
N ARG A 44 27.24 -7.26 1.15
CA ARG A 44 26.96 -6.32 0.06
C ARG A 44 27.70 -6.69 -1.24
N GLU A 45 28.95 -7.14 -1.16
CA GLU A 45 29.73 -7.59 -2.33
C GLU A 45 29.14 -8.88 -2.95
N LYS A 46 28.74 -9.84 -2.12
CA LYS A 46 28.02 -11.05 -2.57
C LYS A 46 26.68 -10.70 -3.22
N ALA A 47 25.94 -9.75 -2.64
CA ALA A 47 24.68 -9.29 -3.22
C ALA A 47 24.89 -8.61 -4.59
N ALA A 48 25.92 -7.77 -4.73
CA ALA A 48 26.29 -7.14 -5.98
C ALA A 48 26.66 -8.16 -7.08
N SER A 49 27.50 -9.15 -6.76
CA SER A 49 27.94 -10.18 -7.70
C SER A 49 26.83 -11.15 -8.12
N SER A 50 25.93 -11.51 -7.20
CA SER A 50 24.77 -12.36 -7.54
C SER A 50 23.81 -11.68 -8.54
N SER A 51 23.68 -10.35 -8.49
CA SER A 51 22.91 -9.58 -9.46
C SER A 51 23.49 -9.65 -10.89
N MET A 52 24.82 -9.79 -11.02
CA MET A 52 25.49 -10.00 -12.30
C MET A 52 25.41 -11.45 -12.79
N SER A 53 25.39 -12.45 -11.91
CA SER A 53 25.31 -13.87 -12.30
C SER A 53 23.95 -14.29 -12.91
N SER A 54 22.90 -13.48 -12.74
CA SER A 54 21.63 -13.67 -13.48
C SER A 54 21.74 -13.31 -14.98
N GLN A 55 22.89 -12.80 -15.42
CA GLN A 55 23.18 -12.40 -16.81
C GLN A 55 23.61 -13.55 -17.73
N CYS A 56 23.71 -14.79 -17.24
CA CYS A 56 24.11 -15.92 -18.09
C CYS A 56 23.44 -17.24 -17.67
N SER A 57 22.20 -17.47 -18.13
CA SER A 57 21.62 -18.83 -18.18
C SER A 57 20.73 -18.99 -19.40
N SER A 58 21.30 -18.69 -20.57
CA SER A 58 20.72 -19.09 -21.85
C SER A 58 21.82 -19.22 -22.90
N GLN A 59 22.67 -20.24 -22.76
CA GLN A 59 23.43 -20.92 -23.82
C GLN A 59 24.67 -21.59 -23.21
N CYS A 60 24.56 -22.89 -22.91
CA CYS A 60 25.62 -23.88 -23.13
C CYS A 60 25.06 -25.26 -22.77
N LEU A 61 24.37 -25.87 -23.73
CA LEU A 61 24.30 -27.32 -23.83
C LEU A 61 25.50 -27.75 -24.67
N THR A 62 26.50 -28.40 -24.06
CA THR A 62 27.20 -29.59 -24.62
C THR A 62 28.29 -30.11 -23.67
N LEU A 63 28.11 -31.41 -23.32
CA LEU A 63 29.10 -32.47 -23.10
C LEU A 63 30.16 -32.35 -22.00
N GLY A 64 30.13 -33.34 -21.08
CA GLY A 64 31.35 -33.90 -20.46
C GLY A 64 31.37 -33.94 -18.92
N SER A 65 30.95 -35.08 -18.38
CA SER A 65 31.27 -35.65 -17.05
C SER A 65 32.28 -34.91 -16.14
N THR A 66 31.89 -34.56 -14.91
CA THR A 66 32.29 -35.26 -13.67
C THR A 66 31.83 -34.51 -12.40
N LYS A 67 31.31 -35.29 -11.45
CA LYS A 67 31.03 -34.99 -10.02
C LYS A 67 30.00 -33.91 -9.68
N GLN A 68 28.85 -34.40 -9.19
CA GLN A 68 27.84 -33.65 -8.46
C GLN A 68 28.46 -32.91 -7.27
N GLU A 69 28.62 -31.58 -7.38
CA GLU A 69 28.50 -30.70 -6.23
C GLU A 69 27.02 -30.39 -6.04
N GLY A 70 26.51 -30.71 -4.86
CA GLY A 70 25.09 -30.62 -4.52
C GLY A 70 24.53 -29.22 -4.75
N TRP A 71 23.37 -29.17 -5.40
CA TRP A 71 22.56 -27.97 -5.52
C TRP A 71 22.11 -27.55 -4.12
N ILE A 72 22.77 -26.57 -3.51
CA ILE A 72 22.35 -25.97 -2.24
C ILE A 72 21.15 -25.06 -2.55
N PRO A 73 19.93 -25.39 -2.07
CA PRO A 73 18.75 -24.59 -2.38
C PRO A 73 18.86 -23.19 -1.75
N ALA A 74 18.27 -22.19 -2.40
CA ALA A 74 18.41 -20.77 -2.05
C ALA A 74 18.07 -20.44 -0.58
N TRP A 75 17.20 -21.22 0.08
CA TRP A 75 16.85 -21.03 1.49
C TRP A 75 18.00 -21.35 2.47
N MET A 76 18.98 -22.17 2.07
CA MET A 76 20.18 -22.42 2.88
C MET A 76 21.17 -21.23 2.84
N LYS A 77 21.05 -20.33 1.85
CA LYS A 77 21.84 -19.08 1.77
C LYS A 77 21.25 -17.94 2.60
N ASP A 78 19.95 -17.99 2.93
CA ASP A 78 19.26 -16.92 3.66
C ASP A 78 19.59 -16.87 5.16
N GLY A 79 19.94 -18.01 5.79
CA GLY A 79 20.19 -18.08 7.24
C GLY A 79 21.37 -17.21 7.72
N CYS A 80 22.43 -17.07 6.92
CA CYS A 80 23.57 -16.21 7.23
C CYS A 80 23.22 -14.71 7.17
N ASN A 81 22.29 -14.33 6.28
CA ASN A 81 21.87 -12.94 6.14
C ASN A 81 20.91 -12.52 7.25
N SER A 82 20.03 -13.43 7.72
CA SER A 82 19.09 -13.10 8.80
C SER A 82 19.83 -12.81 10.12
N GLN A 83 20.84 -13.60 10.49
CA GLN A 83 21.63 -13.31 11.69
C GLN A 83 22.36 -11.96 11.59
N LEU A 84 23.00 -11.67 10.45
CA LEU A 84 23.67 -10.40 10.23
C LEU A 84 22.71 -9.19 10.31
N ILE A 85 21.49 -9.32 9.79
CA ILE A 85 20.45 -8.29 9.93
C ILE A 85 20.11 -8.05 11.41
N MET A 86 19.97 -9.12 12.20
CA MET A 86 19.70 -9.04 13.63
C MET A 86 20.85 -8.35 14.37
N ASP A 87 22.09 -8.75 14.10
CA ASP A 87 23.28 -8.20 14.77
C ASP A 87 23.44 -6.70 14.47
N LEU A 88 23.12 -6.26 13.25
CA LEU A 88 23.15 -4.84 12.84
C LEU A 88 21.99 -4.01 13.41
N SER A 89 20.91 -4.61 13.88
CA SER A 89 19.66 -3.91 14.21
C SER A 89 19.85 -2.90 15.34
N HIS A 90 20.50 -3.28 16.44
CA HIS A 90 20.72 -2.38 17.57
C HIS A 90 21.61 -1.17 17.20
N LEU A 91 22.65 -1.39 16.39
CA LEU A 91 23.54 -0.32 15.92
C LEU A 91 22.81 0.65 14.98
N LEU A 92 21.88 0.15 14.16
CA LEU A 92 21.07 1.00 13.30
C LEU A 92 20.14 1.92 14.11
N ASP A 93 19.44 1.38 15.11
CA ASP A 93 18.57 2.18 15.99
C ASP A 93 19.37 3.31 16.67
N GLU A 94 20.51 2.98 17.27
CA GLU A 94 21.39 3.97 17.91
C GLU A 94 21.93 5.02 16.93
N PHE A 95 22.35 4.58 15.74
CA PHE A 95 22.88 5.48 14.73
C PHE A 95 21.82 6.47 14.24
N ILE A 96 20.60 6.00 13.94
CA ILE A 96 19.49 6.87 13.53
C ILE A 96 19.10 7.82 14.66
N ALA A 97 19.04 7.33 15.90
CA ALA A 97 18.71 8.16 17.05
C ALA A 97 19.71 9.31 17.21
N LYS A 98 21.02 9.00 17.11
CA LYS A 98 22.09 10.00 17.07
C LYS A 98 21.98 10.92 15.86
N PHE A 99 21.61 10.39 14.69
CA PHE A 99 21.53 11.16 13.45
C PHE A 99 20.49 12.30 13.53
N PHE A 100 19.32 11.99 14.08
CA PHE A 100 18.21 12.94 14.27
C PHE A 100 18.22 13.67 15.62
N ASN A 101 19.14 13.32 16.53
CA ASN A 101 19.23 13.85 17.90
C ASN A 101 17.94 13.59 18.70
N ILE A 102 17.53 12.32 18.75
CA ILE A 102 16.31 11.81 19.41
C ILE A 102 16.60 10.61 20.33
N GLU A 103 17.84 10.50 20.83
CA GLU A 103 18.30 9.37 21.66
C GLU A 103 17.42 9.18 22.90
N LYS A 104 16.96 10.27 23.51
CA LYS A 104 16.10 10.23 24.68
C LYS A 104 14.74 9.59 24.36
N GLU A 105 14.11 10.01 23.28
CA GLU A 105 12.78 9.54 22.86
C GLU A 105 12.82 8.07 22.44
N VAL A 106 13.87 7.64 21.74
CA VAL A 106 14.09 6.23 21.38
C VAL A 106 14.32 5.38 22.63
N GLU A 107 15.12 5.84 23.60
CA GLU A 107 15.35 5.12 24.85
C GLU A 107 14.08 5.04 25.71
N GLU A 108 13.26 6.09 25.76
CA GLU A 108 11.94 6.06 26.41
C GLU A 108 10.99 5.06 25.75
N LEU A 109 10.98 4.97 24.42
CA LEU A 109 10.20 3.98 23.69
C LEU A 109 10.69 2.55 24.00
N LYS A 110 12.00 2.33 24.05
CA LYS A 110 12.61 1.04 24.42
C LYS A 110 12.27 0.63 25.85
N LYS A 111 12.31 1.56 26.81
CA LYS A 111 11.88 1.31 28.20
C LYS A 111 10.43 0.84 28.28
N LYS A 112 9.52 1.51 27.55
CA LYS A 112 8.10 1.09 27.46
C LYS A 112 7.95 -0.33 26.92
N HIS A 113 8.82 -0.78 26.00
CA HIS A 113 8.80 -2.16 25.52
C HIS A 113 9.27 -3.14 26.61
N ASN A 114 10.40 -2.82 27.27
CA ASN A 114 10.97 -3.66 28.32
C ASN A 114 10.03 -3.86 29.51
N ASP A 115 9.20 -2.86 29.83
CA ASP A 115 8.16 -2.97 30.86
C ASP A 115 7.18 -4.13 30.62
N PHE A 116 6.93 -4.51 29.36
CA PHE A 116 6.09 -5.65 29.03
C PHE A 116 6.86 -6.97 28.87
N ALA A 117 8.17 -6.94 28.67
CA ALA A 117 8.97 -8.14 28.41
C ALA A 117 8.87 -9.15 29.57
N VAL A 118 8.90 -8.68 30.82
CA VAL A 118 8.73 -9.54 32.00
C VAL A 118 7.34 -10.18 32.06
N ILE A 119 6.31 -9.45 31.63
CA ILE A 119 4.92 -9.93 31.57
C ILE A 119 4.81 -11.09 30.60
N TYR A 120 5.37 -10.96 29.39
CA TYR A 120 5.32 -12.02 28.39
C TYR A 120 6.20 -13.23 28.75
N ARG A 121 7.36 -12.99 29.38
CA ARG A 121 8.21 -14.07 29.93
C ARG A 121 7.43 -14.87 30.98
N CYS A 122 6.78 -14.19 31.94
CA CYS A 122 5.92 -14.83 32.94
C CYS A 122 4.73 -15.57 32.29
N LYS A 123 4.03 -14.93 31.36
CA LYS A 123 2.93 -15.55 30.59
C LYS A 123 3.35 -16.88 29.96
N ARG A 124 4.51 -16.90 29.31
CA ARG A 124 5.01 -18.06 28.58
C ARG A 124 5.51 -19.17 29.51
N LEU A 125 6.37 -18.83 30.46
CA LEU A 125 7.06 -19.81 31.30
C LEU A 125 6.19 -20.26 32.48
N PHE A 126 5.48 -19.35 33.12
CA PHE A 126 4.65 -19.63 34.27
C PHE A 126 3.21 -19.96 33.87
N VAL A 127 2.45 -19.00 33.33
CA VAL A 127 1.01 -19.17 33.12
C VAL A 127 0.71 -20.33 32.16
N GLN A 128 1.32 -20.33 30.98
CA GLN A 128 1.06 -21.33 29.94
C GLN A 128 1.73 -22.67 30.19
N ARG A 129 3.00 -22.68 30.62
CA ARG A 129 3.81 -23.90 30.71
C ARG A 129 3.81 -24.56 32.09
N TYR A 130 3.49 -23.81 33.15
CA TYR A 130 3.43 -24.32 34.51
C TYR A 130 1.99 -24.39 35.02
N ALA A 131 1.33 -23.24 35.19
CA ALA A 131 0.03 -23.14 35.86
C ALA A 131 -1.08 -23.90 35.13
N LEU A 132 -1.32 -23.60 33.85
CA LEU A 132 -2.37 -24.23 33.05
C LEU A 132 -2.12 -25.70 32.72
N LYS A 133 -0.88 -26.18 32.86
CA LYS A 133 -0.58 -27.62 32.74
C LYS A 133 -0.88 -28.39 34.02
N LYS A 134 -0.72 -27.74 35.17
CA LYS A 134 -0.83 -28.36 36.49
C LYS A 134 -2.25 -28.30 37.05
N TYR A 135 -2.94 -27.19 36.84
CA TYR A 135 -4.27 -26.95 37.38
C TYR A 135 -5.29 -26.76 36.26
N THR A 136 -6.42 -27.46 36.35
CA THR A 136 -7.56 -27.31 35.44
C THR A 136 -8.60 -26.36 36.01
N ASP A 137 -8.74 -26.28 37.34
CA ASP A 137 -9.63 -25.37 38.05
C ASP A 137 -9.13 -25.04 39.45
N VAL A 138 -9.78 -24.07 40.10
CA VAL A 138 -9.48 -23.65 41.48
C VAL A 138 -10.72 -23.82 42.36
N ALA A 139 -10.63 -24.68 43.38
CA ALA A 139 -11.77 -25.00 44.25
C ALA A 139 -12.14 -23.87 45.24
N ASN A 140 -11.16 -23.09 45.71
CA ASN A 140 -11.42 -21.96 46.64
C ASN A 140 -10.46 -20.80 46.36
N ILE A 141 -10.92 -19.83 45.55
CA ILE A 141 -10.10 -18.67 45.18
C ILE A 141 -9.87 -17.69 46.33
N ASP A 142 -10.79 -17.61 47.30
CA ASP A 142 -10.66 -16.70 48.44
C ASP A 142 -9.52 -17.15 49.35
N TYR A 143 -9.40 -18.45 49.61
CA TYR A 143 -8.25 -19.03 50.31
C TYR A 143 -6.94 -18.74 49.60
N VAL A 144 -6.89 -19.01 48.28
CA VAL A 144 -5.68 -18.79 47.47
C VAL A 144 -5.27 -17.32 47.49
N THR A 145 -6.23 -16.40 47.31
CA THR A 145 -5.97 -14.96 47.27
C THR A 145 -5.52 -14.44 48.65
N ASN A 146 -6.18 -14.86 49.73
CA ASN A 146 -5.82 -14.45 51.10
C ASN A 146 -4.43 -14.95 51.50
N LYS A 147 -4.07 -16.18 51.11
CA LYS A 147 -2.75 -16.74 51.42
C LYS A 147 -1.67 -16.11 50.55
N LEU A 148 -1.94 -15.91 49.26
CA LEU A 148 -1.02 -15.25 48.34
C LEU A 148 -0.76 -13.79 48.75
N ASN A 149 -1.74 -13.12 49.37
CA ASN A 149 -1.59 -11.78 49.94
C ASN A 149 -0.49 -11.64 51.00
N SER A 150 -0.08 -12.74 51.65
CA SER A 150 1.04 -12.73 52.59
C SER A 150 2.41 -12.62 51.91
N PHE A 151 2.48 -12.91 50.60
CA PHE A 151 3.72 -12.90 49.81
C PHE A 151 3.74 -11.79 48.75
N ILE A 152 2.57 -11.38 48.24
CA ILE A 152 2.42 -10.28 47.29
C ILE A 152 1.09 -9.57 47.54
N THR A 153 1.10 -8.25 47.68
CA THR A 153 -0.13 -7.47 47.92
C THR A 153 -1.07 -7.51 46.71
N LEU A 154 -2.26 -8.10 46.83
CA LEU A 154 -3.28 -8.12 45.79
C LEU A 154 -4.43 -7.14 46.10
N PRO A 155 -5.01 -6.47 45.09
CA PRO A 155 -4.64 -6.55 43.67
C PRO A 155 -3.32 -5.82 43.38
N THR A 156 -2.45 -6.45 42.59
CA THR A 156 -1.20 -5.85 42.09
C THR A 156 -1.25 -5.60 40.59
N THR A 157 -0.26 -4.87 40.06
CA THR A 157 -0.08 -4.72 38.61
C THR A 157 0.40 -6.03 38.00
N GLU A 158 0.12 -6.26 36.71
CA GLU A 158 0.62 -7.46 36.01
C GLU A 158 2.14 -7.50 35.95
N LYS A 159 2.79 -6.33 35.89
CA LYS A 159 4.25 -6.21 35.94
C LYS A 159 4.80 -6.72 37.28
N ASN A 160 4.32 -6.19 38.40
CA ASN A 160 4.77 -6.59 39.73
C ASN A 160 4.49 -8.07 40.00
N PHE A 161 3.32 -8.58 39.60
CA PHE A 161 3.02 -10.01 39.69
C PHE A 161 4.02 -10.83 38.88
N SER A 162 4.34 -10.39 37.66
CA SER A 162 5.28 -11.08 36.78
C SER A 162 6.70 -11.06 37.34
N GLU A 163 7.19 -9.92 37.81
CA GLU A 163 8.52 -9.79 38.41
C GLU A 163 8.65 -10.69 39.64
N GLN A 164 7.67 -10.68 40.54
CA GLN A 164 7.67 -11.49 41.74
C GLN A 164 7.65 -12.99 41.43
N VAL A 165 6.74 -13.43 40.56
CA VAL A 165 6.64 -14.84 40.16
C VAL A 165 7.88 -15.31 39.42
N MET A 166 8.45 -14.48 38.55
CA MET A 166 9.69 -14.82 37.86
C MET A 166 10.86 -14.93 38.85
N SER A 167 10.94 -14.08 39.86
CA SER A 167 11.92 -14.19 40.95
C SER A 167 11.75 -15.48 41.75
N TRP A 168 10.52 -15.89 42.08
CA TRP A 168 10.27 -17.16 42.75
C TRP A 168 10.66 -18.36 41.88
N LEU A 169 10.39 -18.32 40.58
CA LEU A 169 10.75 -19.39 39.66
C LEU A 169 12.27 -19.59 39.52
N GLU A 170 13.07 -18.53 39.69
CA GLU A 170 14.53 -18.62 39.68
C GLU A 170 15.06 -19.38 40.91
N ASN A 171 14.37 -19.29 42.06
CA ASN A 171 14.69 -19.99 43.31
C ASN A 171 13.57 -20.97 43.73
N LYS A 172 13.22 -21.89 42.82
CA LYS A 172 12.01 -22.73 42.93
C LYS A 172 11.94 -23.61 44.18
N GLU A 173 13.08 -24.09 44.70
CA GLU A 173 13.13 -24.96 45.87
C GLU A 173 12.67 -24.23 47.14
N ASP A 174 12.99 -22.95 47.27
CA ASP A 174 12.68 -22.14 48.46
C ASP A 174 11.28 -21.51 48.42
N HIS A 175 10.67 -21.41 47.23
CA HIS A 175 9.39 -20.72 47.01
C HIS A 175 8.26 -21.61 46.49
N LYS A 176 8.28 -22.89 46.87
CA LYS A 176 7.33 -23.88 46.36
C LYS A 176 5.88 -23.50 46.65
N GLU A 177 5.59 -23.01 47.86
CA GLU A 177 4.24 -22.65 48.27
C GLU A 177 3.69 -21.46 47.49
N GLU A 178 4.50 -20.41 47.34
CA GLU A 178 4.18 -19.17 46.63
C GLU A 178 3.89 -19.45 45.16
N ILE A 179 4.72 -20.29 44.52
CA ILE A 179 4.56 -20.70 43.13
C ILE A 179 3.24 -21.46 42.93
N GLU A 180 2.86 -22.36 43.85
CA GLU A 180 1.61 -23.10 43.75
C GLU A 180 0.37 -22.21 43.92
N LEU A 181 0.42 -21.28 44.88
CA LEU A 181 -0.66 -20.32 45.10
C LEU A 181 -0.81 -19.36 43.91
N ALA A 182 0.30 -18.84 43.39
CA ALA A 182 0.30 -18.00 42.21
C ALA A 182 -0.20 -18.76 40.96
N ALA A 183 0.06 -20.06 40.86
CA ALA A 183 -0.37 -20.87 39.72
C ALA A 183 -1.89 -21.07 39.74
N GLN A 184 -2.46 -21.38 40.89
CA GLN A 184 -3.91 -21.45 41.06
C GLN A 184 -4.55 -20.09 40.78
N TYR A 185 -4.02 -19.01 41.36
CA TYR A 185 -4.50 -17.65 41.08
C TYR A 185 -4.48 -17.33 39.57
N ALA A 186 -3.41 -17.70 38.86
CA ALA A 186 -3.29 -17.51 37.43
C ALA A 186 -4.35 -18.30 36.63
N VAL A 187 -4.61 -19.56 36.97
CA VAL A 187 -5.66 -20.37 36.31
C VAL A 187 -7.05 -19.75 36.51
N TRP A 188 -7.36 -19.30 37.72
CA TRP A 188 -8.62 -18.60 37.98
C TRP A 188 -8.74 -17.30 37.18
N ARG A 189 -7.66 -16.51 37.12
CA ARG A 189 -7.62 -15.26 36.32
C ARG A 189 -7.84 -15.54 34.84
N VAL A 190 -7.18 -16.54 34.26
CA VAL A 190 -7.33 -16.92 32.85
C VAL A 190 -8.79 -17.21 32.48
N LYS A 191 -9.54 -17.85 33.39
CA LYS A 191 -10.96 -18.18 33.18
C LYS A 191 -11.91 -17.00 33.38
N ASN A 192 -11.65 -16.13 34.37
CA ASN A 192 -12.64 -15.17 34.86
C ASN A 192 -12.32 -13.70 34.58
N LYS A 193 -11.04 -13.34 34.36
CA LYS A 193 -10.59 -11.95 34.17
C LYS A 193 -9.48 -11.86 33.12
N GLN A 194 -9.84 -11.47 31.91
CA GLN A 194 -8.87 -11.29 30.81
C GLN A 194 -8.03 -10.04 31.02
N SER A 195 -6.71 -10.22 30.95
CA SER A 195 -5.68 -9.17 30.95
C SER A 195 -4.45 -9.67 30.19
N ILE A 196 -3.37 -8.90 30.04
CA ILE A 196 -2.27 -9.25 29.12
C ILE A 196 -1.61 -10.56 29.55
N LEU A 197 -1.30 -10.70 30.83
CA LEU A 197 -0.65 -11.86 31.42
C LEU A 197 -1.54 -13.12 31.37
N PHE A 198 -2.84 -12.95 31.60
CA PHE A 198 -3.79 -14.06 31.79
C PHE A 198 -4.67 -14.34 30.55
N SER A 199 -4.52 -13.61 29.45
CA SER A 199 -5.23 -13.94 28.20
C SER A 199 -4.48 -15.00 27.41
N ILE A 200 -5.16 -16.06 26.98
CA ILE A 200 -4.56 -17.12 26.15
C ILE A 200 -5.17 -17.14 24.76
N HIS A 201 -4.35 -17.50 23.77
CA HIS A 201 -4.78 -17.68 22.39
C HIS A 201 -5.72 -18.89 22.30
N LYS A 202 -6.87 -18.70 21.63
CA LYS A 202 -7.94 -19.70 21.57
C LYS A 202 -7.70 -20.71 20.45
N LYS A 203 -8.33 -21.89 20.58
CA LYS A 203 -8.47 -22.82 19.44
C LYS A 203 -9.42 -22.22 18.42
N ILE A 204 -9.15 -22.46 17.14
CA ILE A 204 -10.01 -21.99 16.05
C ILE A 204 -11.08 -23.05 15.77
N ASP A 205 -12.32 -22.60 15.70
CA ASP A 205 -13.42 -23.34 15.10
C ASP A 205 -13.78 -22.70 13.75
N TYR A 206 -13.44 -23.39 12.67
CA TYR A 206 -13.64 -22.89 11.31
C TYR A 206 -15.11 -22.85 10.88
N GLU A 207 -15.99 -23.58 11.59
CA GLU A 207 -17.43 -23.52 11.36
C GLU A 207 -18.08 -22.34 12.09
N ASN A 208 -17.39 -21.74 13.06
CA ASN A 208 -17.92 -20.68 13.92
C ASN A 208 -16.94 -19.51 14.13
N LEU A 209 -16.36 -18.99 13.02
CA LEU A 209 -15.44 -17.84 13.04
C LEU A 209 -16.13 -16.51 13.31
N VAL A 210 -17.45 -16.44 13.12
CA VAL A 210 -18.26 -15.23 13.29
C VAL A 210 -19.41 -15.57 14.21
N SER A 211 -19.55 -14.82 15.30
CA SER A 211 -20.65 -14.95 16.24
C SER A 211 -21.84 -14.12 15.78
N PHE A 212 -22.99 -14.78 15.63
CA PHE A 212 -24.24 -14.14 15.27
C PHE A 212 -25.42 -14.84 15.95
N LEU A 213 -26.54 -14.13 15.99
CA LEU A 213 -27.85 -14.60 16.40
C LEU A 213 -28.81 -14.51 15.23
N LYS A 214 -29.95 -15.18 15.35
CA LYS A 214 -31.03 -15.19 14.36
C LYS A 214 -32.27 -14.55 14.94
N LYS A 215 -32.97 -13.75 14.14
CA LYS A 215 -34.30 -13.23 14.44
C LYS A 215 -35.06 -13.01 13.13
N GLU A 216 -36.37 -12.80 13.23
CA GLU A 216 -37.21 -12.45 12.10
C GLU A 216 -37.36 -10.93 11.99
N VAL A 217 -37.18 -10.38 10.78
CA VAL A 217 -37.42 -8.97 10.44
C VAL A 217 -38.13 -8.95 9.10
N ASP A 218 -39.33 -8.36 9.06
CA ASP A 218 -40.16 -8.30 7.85
C ASP A 218 -40.42 -9.70 7.24
N GLU A 219 -40.80 -10.69 8.06
CA GLU A 219 -41.05 -12.10 7.65
C GLU A 219 -39.82 -12.85 7.12
N ILE A 220 -38.61 -12.33 7.38
CA ILE A 220 -37.36 -12.90 6.91
C ILE A 220 -36.39 -13.13 8.06
N GLU A 221 -35.80 -14.32 8.12
CA GLU A 221 -34.73 -14.63 9.04
C GLU A 221 -33.47 -13.80 8.69
N VAL A 222 -33.00 -13.01 9.66
CA VAL A 222 -31.77 -12.23 9.55
C VAL A 222 -30.74 -12.70 10.59
N LEU A 223 -29.47 -12.70 10.19
CA LEU A 223 -28.34 -12.82 11.10
C LEU A 223 -27.96 -11.43 11.64
N TYR A 224 -27.69 -11.34 12.93
CA TYR A 224 -27.34 -10.09 13.61
C TYR A 224 -26.42 -10.31 14.83
N SER A 225 -25.91 -9.23 15.42
CA SER A 225 -25.10 -9.25 16.66
C SER A 225 -25.84 -8.58 17.82
N ASN A 226 -25.73 -9.16 19.03
CA ASN A 226 -26.13 -8.46 20.27
C ASN A 226 -25.08 -7.44 20.74
N GLU A 227 -23.82 -7.63 20.34
CA GLU A 227 -22.77 -6.64 20.57
C GLU A 227 -22.92 -5.53 19.53
N VAL A 228 -23.31 -4.34 19.99
CA VAL A 228 -23.62 -3.19 19.12
C VAL A 228 -22.55 -2.11 19.23
N LYS A 229 -22.05 -1.66 18.09
CA LYS A 229 -21.16 -0.50 17.92
C LYS A 229 -21.94 0.59 17.17
N ARG A 230 -22.31 1.67 17.85
CA ARG A 230 -23.07 2.77 17.26
C ARG A 230 -22.13 3.70 16.49
N ARG A 231 -21.81 3.32 15.26
CA ARG A 231 -21.06 4.20 14.34
C ARG A 231 -21.92 5.39 13.93
N TYR A 232 -21.35 6.59 14.02
CA TYR A 232 -21.94 7.81 13.48
C TYR A 232 -20.85 8.63 12.77
N GLY A 233 -21.02 8.87 11.47
CA GLY A 233 -20.04 9.56 10.63
C GLY A 233 -18.94 8.66 10.04
N PHE A 234 -17.82 9.31 9.65
CA PHE A 234 -16.79 8.75 8.77
C PHE A 234 -15.37 8.78 9.34
N ASP A 235 -15.22 9.05 10.63
CA ASP A 235 -13.93 8.89 11.30
C ASP A 235 -13.51 7.42 11.41
N LEU A 236 -12.22 7.19 11.70
CA LEU A 236 -11.61 5.86 11.77
C LEU A 236 -12.38 4.96 12.75
N THR A 237 -12.97 3.87 12.24
CA THR A 237 -13.79 2.94 13.05
C THR A 237 -12.95 1.90 13.80
N SER A 238 -11.72 1.66 13.32
CA SER A 238 -10.79 0.76 13.98
C SER A 238 -10.04 1.47 15.11
N LYS A 239 -9.84 0.77 16.23
CA LYS A 239 -8.96 1.25 17.30
C LYS A 239 -7.53 1.10 16.84
N LYS A 240 -6.70 2.13 17.05
CA LYS A 240 -5.24 2.03 16.85
C LYS A 240 -4.68 0.82 17.59
N VAL A 241 -3.73 0.12 16.97
CA VAL A 241 -3.12 -1.06 17.58
C VAL A 241 -2.32 -0.61 18.80
N SER A 242 -2.71 -1.09 19.98
CA SER A 242 -1.98 -0.80 21.21
C SER A 242 -0.64 -1.52 21.20
N LEU A 243 0.37 -0.92 21.86
CA LEU A 243 1.69 -1.52 22.01
C LEU A 243 1.58 -2.93 22.59
N ASN A 244 0.75 -3.09 23.62
CA ASN A 244 0.54 -4.36 24.32
C ASN A 244 -0.04 -5.44 23.40
N LYS A 245 -0.99 -5.09 22.51
CA LYS A 245 -1.55 -6.06 21.57
C LYS A 245 -0.50 -6.53 20.57
N ALA A 246 0.32 -5.60 20.07
CA ALA A 246 1.41 -5.93 19.15
C ALA A 246 2.49 -6.77 19.82
N LEU A 247 2.93 -6.42 21.02
CA LEU A 247 3.95 -7.16 21.75
C LEU A 247 3.47 -8.56 22.18
N ASP A 248 2.20 -8.72 22.54
CA ASP A 248 1.64 -10.05 22.82
C ASP A 248 1.77 -10.98 21.62
N ASN A 249 1.50 -10.45 20.42
CA ASN A 249 1.67 -11.20 19.18
C ASN A 249 3.15 -11.42 18.81
N ALA A 250 4.02 -10.42 19.03
CA ALA A 250 5.45 -10.54 18.76
C ALA A 250 6.10 -11.61 19.64
N HIS A 251 5.80 -11.64 20.96
CA HIS A 251 6.30 -12.67 21.88
C HIS A 251 5.58 -14.04 21.73
N TYR A 252 4.38 -14.06 21.15
CA TYR A 252 3.71 -15.30 20.79
C TYR A 252 4.33 -16.00 19.56
N CYS A 253 4.97 -15.22 18.69
CA CYS A 253 5.74 -15.73 17.56
C CYS A 253 6.88 -16.63 18.04
N ILE A 254 7.11 -17.77 17.37
CA ILE A 254 8.21 -18.69 17.71
C ILE A 254 9.49 -18.42 16.94
N PHE A 255 9.52 -17.33 16.16
CA PHE A 255 10.62 -16.90 15.32
C PHE A 255 11.16 -18.00 14.38
N CYS A 256 10.34 -18.38 13.39
CA CYS A 256 10.57 -19.55 12.55
C CYS A 256 11.85 -19.52 11.69
N HIS A 257 12.45 -18.35 11.47
CA HIS A 257 13.71 -18.22 10.70
C HIS A 257 14.85 -19.00 11.35
N LYS A 258 14.84 -19.13 12.70
CA LYS A 258 15.81 -19.95 13.44
C LYS A 258 15.80 -21.43 13.04
N GLN A 259 14.73 -21.88 12.40
CA GLN A 259 14.55 -23.24 11.89
C GLN A 259 14.49 -23.29 10.36
N SER A 260 14.72 -22.17 9.66
CA SER A 260 14.55 -22.03 8.21
C SER A 260 13.15 -22.42 7.71
N LYS A 261 12.10 -22.14 8.50
CA LYS A 261 10.71 -22.55 8.24
C LYS A 261 9.72 -21.38 8.32
N ASP A 262 10.04 -20.25 7.69
CA ASP A 262 9.23 -19.02 7.73
C ASP A 262 7.92 -19.11 6.93
N ASN A 263 7.00 -19.97 7.37
CA ASN A 263 5.73 -20.25 6.69
C ASN A 263 4.87 -18.99 6.48
N CYS A 264 4.89 -18.04 7.43
CA CYS A 264 4.20 -16.76 7.29
C CYS A 264 4.69 -15.93 6.08
N SER A 265 5.95 -16.12 5.66
CA SER A 265 6.56 -15.42 4.53
C SER A 265 6.52 -16.27 3.26
N LYS A 266 6.92 -17.54 3.36
CA LYS A 266 7.15 -18.44 2.22
C LYS A 266 5.93 -19.30 1.86
N GLY A 267 4.94 -19.41 2.75
CA GLY A 267 3.79 -20.28 2.60
C GLY A 267 3.99 -21.66 3.22
N LEU A 268 2.91 -22.43 3.26
CA LEU A 268 2.89 -23.82 3.71
C LEU A 268 2.83 -24.72 2.48
N ILE A 269 3.83 -25.59 2.34
CA ILE A 269 4.01 -26.44 1.15
C ILE A 269 3.80 -27.93 1.54
N ASN A 270 3.24 -28.70 0.62
CA ASN A 270 3.12 -30.17 0.67
C ASN A 270 4.43 -30.84 0.20
N ASP A 271 4.53 -32.16 0.41
CA ASP A 271 5.70 -32.93 -0.01
C ASP A 271 5.87 -32.95 -1.55
N ASP A 272 4.79 -32.71 -2.31
CA ASP A 272 4.76 -32.60 -3.77
C ASP A 272 5.10 -31.19 -4.30
N ASN A 273 5.58 -30.29 -3.43
CA ASN A 273 5.86 -28.88 -3.72
C ASN A 273 4.64 -28.00 -4.09
N THR A 274 3.41 -28.46 -3.84
CA THR A 274 2.20 -27.62 -3.97
C THR A 274 1.88 -26.88 -2.68
N PHE A 275 1.16 -25.75 -2.78
CA PHE A 275 0.69 -25.03 -1.58
C PHE A 275 -0.44 -25.79 -0.88
N LYS A 276 -0.34 -25.89 0.45
CA LYS A 276 -1.40 -26.43 1.30
C LYS A 276 -2.66 -25.56 1.21
N LYS A 277 -3.82 -26.20 1.38
CA LYS A 277 -5.11 -25.52 1.50
C LYS A 277 -5.58 -25.55 2.94
N SER A 278 -6.10 -24.41 3.41
CA SER A 278 -6.75 -24.32 4.72
C SER A 278 -8.08 -25.09 4.75
N PRO A 279 -8.67 -25.34 5.93
CA PRO A 279 -10.03 -25.88 6.04
C PRO A 279 -11.09 -25.07 5.26
N LEU A 280 -10.86 -23.76 5.09
CA LEU A 280 -11.71 -22.85 4.30
C LEU A 280 -11.41 -22.90 2.78
N ARG A 281 -10.59 -23.86 2.33
CA ARG A 281 -10.17 -24.09 0.94
C ARG A 281 -9.36 -22.93 0.32
N VAL A 282 -8.64 -22.18 1.15
CA VAL A 282 -7.75 -21.10 0.72
C VAL A 282 -6.31 -21.60 0.63
N GLU A 283 -5.61 -21.32 -0.46
CA GLU A 283 -4.19 -21.68 -0.61
C GLU A 283 -3.29 -20.83 0.30
N LEU A 284 -2.35 -21.48 0.97
CA LEU A 284 -1.52 -20.91 2.04
C LEU A 284 -0.16 -20.44 1.49
N HIS A 285 -0.17 -19.33 0.74
CA HIS A 285 1.03 -18.81 0.08
C HIS A 285 2.00 -18.03 0.98
N GLY A 286 1.61 -17.69 2.21
CA GLY A 286 2.33 -16.72 3.03
C GLY A 286 2.26 -15.30 2.46
N CYS A 287 3.08 -14.39 2.99
CA CYS A 287 3.13 -12.99 2.56
C CYS A 287 3.53 -12.89 1.08
N PRO A 288 2.67 -12.36 0.19
CA PRO A 288 3.00 -12.19 -1.23
C PRO A 288 4.28 -11.37 -1.46
N LEU A 289 4.58 -10.43 -0.56
CA LEU A 289 5.76 -9.58 -0.65
C LEU A 289 7.06 -10.24 -0.27
N GLU A 290 7.10 -11.39 0.41
CA GLU A 290 8.41 -11.94 0.81
C GLU A 290 8.86 -11.61 2.22
N GLN A 291 8.09 -10.82 2.96
CA GLN A 291 8.62 -10.08 4.10
C GLN A 291 9.37 -10.96 5.09
N LYS A 292 10.46 -10.40 5.63
CA LYS A 292 11.23 -10.92 6.78
C LYS A 292 10.44 -10.81 8.09
N ILE A 293 9.28 -11.46 8.13
CA ILE A 293 8.29 -11.40 9.22
C ILE A 293 8.88 -11.90 10.53
N SER A 294 9.65 -12.98 10.46
CA SER A 294 10.14 -13.59 11.68
C SER A 294 11.26 -12.76 12.30
N GLU A 295 12.09 -12.12 11.48
CA GLU A 295 13.15 -11.21 11.90
C GLU A 295 12.55 -9.90 12.44
N MET A 296 11.63 -9.27 11.71
CA MET A 296 11.00 -8.02 12.17
C MET A 296 10.25 -8.22 13.50
N ASN A 297 9.60 -9.37 13.71
CA ASN A 297 8.92 -9.67 14.96
C ASN A 297 9.90 -9.89 16.12
N LEU A 298 11.06 -10.49 15.86
CA LEU A 298 12.10 -10.69 16.87
C LEU A 298 12.68 -9.35 17.32
N VAL A 299 13.13 -8.53 16.36
CA VAL A 299 13.66 -7.18 16.63
C VAL A 299 12.62 -6.31 17.35
N LYS A 300 11.35 -6.43 16.96
CA LYS A 300 10.24 -5.73 17.63
C LYS A 300 10.08 -6.18 19.09
N SER A 301 10.18 -7.48 19.34
CA SER A 301 10.08 -8.03 20.71
C SER A 301 11.23 -7.60 21.62
N GLU A 302 12.35 -7.14 21.05
CA GLU A 302 13.54 -6.64 21.76
C GLU A 302 13.52 -5.11 21.94
N GLY A 303 12.51 -4.41 21.41
CA GLY A 303 12.30 -2.97 21.60
C GLY A 303 12.99 -2.07 20.58
N TYR A 304 13.52 -2.62 19.49
CA TYR A 304 14.24 -1.90 18.43
C TYR A 304 13.30 -1.47 17.31
N SER A 305 12.49 -0.42 17.53
CA SER A 305 11.42 -0.04 16.61
C SER A 305 11.90 0.50 15.26
N ILE A 306 12.99 1.28 15.19
CA ILE A 306 13.48 1.81 13.90
C ILE A 306 14.11 0.69 13.08
N ALA A 307 14.90 -0.19 13.71
CA ALA A 307 15.47 -1.33 13.01
C ALA A 307 14.39 -2.32 12.55
N SER A 308 13.34 -2.54 13.36
CA SER A 308 12.18 -3.34 12.95
C SER A 308 11.55 -2.79 11.68
N LEU A 309 11.35 -1.46 11.59
CA LEU A 309 10.83 -0.81 10.39
C LEU A 309 11.78 -0.99 9.21
N ALA A 310 13.10 -0.81 9.41
CA ALA A 310 14.09 -1.04 8.37
C ALA A 310 14.04 -2.48 7.82
N ILE A 311 13.77 -3.49 8.65
CA ILE A 311 13.57 -4.87 8.21
C ILE A 311 12.30 -5.04 7.37
N VAL A 312 11.16 -4.46 7.80
CA VAL A 312 9.92 -4.46 7.00
C VAL A 312 10.20 -3.90 5.60
N MET A 313 10.95 -2.80 5.55
CA MET A 313 11.23 -2.05 4.33
C MET A 313 12.22 -2.71 3.37
N ILE A 314 12.87 -3.81 3.75
CA ILE A 314 13.66 -4.62 2.81
C ILE A 314 12.77 -5.12 1.67
N ASP A 315 11.58 -5.61 2.03
CA ASP A 315 10.62 -6.22 1.10
C ASP A 315 9.41 -5.33 0.83
N ASN A 316 9.07 -4.44 1.77
CA ASN A 316 7.89 -3.57 1.71
C ASN A 316 8.24 -2.13 2.10
N PRO A 317 8.95 -1.38 1.23
CA PRO A 317 9.38 -0.02 1.54
C PRO A 317 8.23 0.99 1.62
N LEU A 318 7.01 0.60 1.22
CA LEU A 318 5.79 1.39 1.34
C LEU A 318 4.78 0.71 2.28
N CYS A 319 5.24 0.17 3.41
CA CYS A 319 4.43 -0.57 4.39
C CYS A 319 3.27 0.22 5.00
N ALA A 320 3.26 1.54 4.83
CA ALA A 320 2.09 2.38 5.08
C ALA A 320 0.83 1.90 4.34
N ALA A 321 0.97 1.20 3.20
CA ALA A 321 -0.16 0.64 2.45
C ALA A 321 -0.66 -0.73 2.95
N THR A 322 0.04 -1.38 3.89
CA THR A 322 -0.27 -2.73 4.37
C THR A 322 -0.55 -2.74 5.88
N GLY A 323 -0.53 -3.91 6.51
CA GLY A 323 -0.77 -4.04 7.95
C GLY A 323 -2.23 -4.28 8.34
N HIS A 324 -2.55 -3.95 9.58
CA HIS A 324 -3.80 -4.27 10.26
C HIS A 324 -5.01 -3.80 9.45
N ARG A 325 -6.05 -4.65 9.39
CA ARG A 325 -7.27 -4.46 8.60
C ARG A 325 -7.08 -4.50 7.08
N ILE A 326 -5.86 -4.52 6.54
CA ILE A 326 -5.63 -4.61 5.09
C ILE A 326 -5.14 -5.98 4.64
N CYS A 327 -4.21 -6.57 5.40
CA CYS A 327 -3.52 -7.80 5.03
C CYS A 327 -3.89 -8.96 5.95
N ASN A 328 -3.89 -10.19 5.43
CA ASN A 328 -4.19 -11.42 6.18
C ASN A 328 -3.45 -12.68 5.66
N ASP A 329 -2.87 -12.68 4.46
CA ASP A 329 -2.24 -13.87 3.86
C ASP A 329 -1.16 -14.51 4.75
N CYS A 330 -0.38 -13.70 5.46
CA CYS A 330 0.67 -14.16 6.39
C CYS A 330 0.10 -14.87 7.63
N MET A 331 -1.07 -14.45 8.12
CA MET A 331 -1.74 -15.06 9.27
C MET A 331 -2.28 -16.44 8.89
N ASN A 332 -2.87 -16.56 7.69
CA ASN A 332 -3.42 -17.81 7.18
C ASN A 332 -2.34 -18.91 7.06
N SER A 333 -1.09 -18.52 6.79
CA SER A 333 0.04 -19.45 6.60
C SER A 333 0.90 -19.62 7.85
N CYS A 334 0.51 -19.04 8.98
CA CYS A 334 1.20 -19.23 10.26
C CYS A 334 1.24 -20.72 10.65
N ILE A 335 2.30 -21.18 11.30
CA ILE A 335 2.39 -22.58 11.75
C ILE A 335 1.24 -22.99 12.70
N TYR A 336 0.63 -22.01 13.36
CA TYR A 336 -0.55 -22.17 14.19
C TYR A 336 -1.82 -22.32 13.34
N GLN A 337 -2.08 -23.55 12.90
CA GLN A 337 -3.23 -23.90 12.03
C GLN A 337 -4.47 -24.40 12.78
N LYS A 338 -4.36 -24.65 14.10
CA LYS A 338 -5.46 -25.16 14.95
C LYS A 338 -5.80 -24.21 16.11
N GLN A 339 -5.15 -23.05 16.14
CA GLN A 339 -5.28 -22.02 17.17
C GLN A 339 -5.04 -20.67 16.52
N GLU A 340 -5.44 -19.59 17.20
CA GLU A 340 -5.29 -18.23 16.68
C GLU A 340 -3.86 -17.98 16.15
N PRO A 341 -3.70 -17.54 14.89
CA PRO A 341 -2.38 -17.27 14.34
C PRO A 341 -1.79 -15.98 14.94
N VAL A 342 -0.47 -15.82 14.81
CA VAL A 342 0.19 -14.55 15.14
C VAL A 342 -0.40 -13.46 14.25
N ASN A 343 -0.92 -12.38 14.84
CA ASN A 343 -1.45 -11.22 14.12
C ASN A 343 -0.30 -10.34 13.60
N VAL A 344 0.42 -10.84 12.59
CA VAL A 344 1.52 -10.15 11.91
C VAL A 344 1.14 -8.75 11.41
N PRO A 345 -0.04 -8.54 10.78
CA PRO A 345 -0.44 -7.21 10.30
C PRO A 345 -0.55 -6.18 11.43
N ALA A 346 -1.01 -6.58 12.62
CA ALA A 346 -1.03 -5.69 13.79
C ALA A 346 0.38 -5.32 14.27
N ILE A 347 1.33 -6.25 14.20
CA ILE A 347 2.74 -5.97 14.52
C ILE A 347 3.33 -4.99 13.50
N GLU A 348 3.13 -5.23 12.19
CA GLU A 348 3.62 -4.35 11.11
C GLU A 348 3.09 -2.91 11.26
N THR A 349 1.78 -2.73 11.45
CA THR A 349 1.19 -1.39 11.68
C THR A 349 1.78 -0.73 12.91
N ARG A 350 1.96 -1.48 14.01
CA ARG A 350 2.52 -0.91 15.25
C ARG A 350 3.98 -0.52 15.11
N ILE A 351 4.78 -1.26 14.33
CA ILE A 351 6.17 -0.89 14.03
C ILE A 351 6.21 0.47 13.32
N LEU A 352 5.37 0.68 12.31
CA LEU A 352 5.28 1.95 11.62
C LEU A 352 4.79 3.07 12.56
N ASP A 353 3.71 2.84 13.30
CA ASP A 353 3.14 3.84 14.22
C ASP A 353 4.12 4.27 15.31
N ASP A 354 4.93 3.34 15.83
CA ASP A 354 5.98 3.67 16.80
C ASP A 354 7.00 4.64 16.24
N VAL A 355 7.48 4.40 15.02
CA VAL A 355 8.45 5.28 14.38
C VAL A 355 7.80 6.62 14.02
N LEU A 356 6.57 6.63 13.49
CA LEU A 356 5.85 7.87 13.18
C LEU A 356 5.56 8.72 14.42
N SER A 357 5.48 8.10 15.60
CA SER A 357 5.28 8.78 16.88
C SER A 357 6.56 9.38 17.48
N LEU A 358 7.74 9.04 16.93
CA LEU A 358 9.00 9.70 17.32
C LEU A 358 9.10 11.08 16.64
N PRO A 359 9.85 12.02 17.24
CA PRO A 359 10.22 13.24 16.52
C PRO A 359 10.98 12.88 15.25
N TYR A 360 10.61 13.53 14.16
CA TYR A 360 11.06 13.26 12.79
C TYR A 360 10.70 11.87 12.27
N GLY A 361 9.71 11.20 12.86
CA GLY A 361 9.29 9.84 12.50
C GLY A 361 9.01 9.62 11.01
N PHE A 362 8.27 10.55 10.39
CA PHE A 362 8.07 10.55 8.94
C PHE A 362 9.40 10.67 8.17
N GLU A 363 10.32 11.51 8.64
CA GLU A 363 11.60 11.74 7.95
C GLU A 363 12.55 10.55 8.10
N ILE A 364 12.50 9.84 9.22
CA ILE A 364 13.18 8.54 9.42
C ILE A 364 12.64 7.53 8.41
N TYR A 365 11.32 7.39 8.30
CA TYR A 365 10.70 6.50 7.32
C TYR A 365 11.05 6.90 5.88
N SER A 366 10.99 8.20 5.58
CA SER A 366 11.38 8.76 4.28
C SER A 366 12.83 8.49 3.94
N LEU A 367 13.74 8.64 4.90
CA LEU A 367 15.15 8.30 4.76
C LEU A 367 15.33 6.82 4.46
N LEU A 368 14.75 5.94 5.27
CA LEU A 368 14.84 4.48 5.12
C LEU A 368 14.28 3.99 3.77
N SER A 369 13.34 4.71 3.16
CA SER A 369 12.80 4.37 1.85
C SER A 369 13.81 4.57 0.70
N ARG A 370 14.89 5.32 0.96
CA ARG A 370 15.95 5.63 0.00
C ARG A 370 17.27 5.01 0.42
N TRP A 371 17.59 5.07 1.70
CA TRP A 371 18.79 4.51 2.30
C TRP A 371 18.41 3.51 3.40
N ASN A 372 18.57 2.22 3.13
CA ASN A 372 18.33 1.16 4.10
C ASN A 372 19.56 0.24 4.17
N PRO A 373 20.41 0.37 5.19
CA PRO A 373 21.65 -0.39 5.24
C PRO A 373 21.46 -1.89 5.47
N LEU A 374 20.27 -2.33 5.92
CA LEU A 374 19.91 -3.74 6.08
C LEU A 374 19.45 -4.37 4.75
N ASN A 375 19.20 -3.57 3.71
CA ASN A 375 18.97 -4.08 2.36
C ASN A 375 20.30 -4.22 1.61
N PHE A 376 20.95 -5.38 1.73
CA PHE A 376 22.28 -5.60 1.15
C PHE A 376 22.30 -5.55 -0.38
N GLN A 377 21.17 -5.85 -1.05
CA GLN A 377 21.07 -5.80 -2.51
C GLN A 377 20.98 -4.36 -3.04
N ARG A 378 20.30 -3.48 -2.30
CA ARG A 378 20.09 -2.09 -2.70
C ARG A 378 20.04 -1.18 -1.46
N PRO A 379 21.20 -0.91 -0.82
CA PRO A 379 21.24 -0.05 0.36
C PRO A 379 21.06 1.43 0.01
N LEU A 380 21.31 1.80 -1.24
CA LEU A 380 21.23 3.16 -1.77
C LEU A 380 20.50 3.16 -3.13
N PRO A 381 19.91 4.30 -3.55
CA PRO A 381 19.39 4.44 -4.89
C PRO A 381 20.52 4.35 -5.92
N LYS A 382 20.24 3.83 -7.12
CA LYS A 382 21.18 3.83 -8.25
C LYS A 382 21.35 5.23 -8.83
N GLY A 383 22.41 5.43 -9.63
CA GLY A 383 22.61 6.67 -10.38
C GLY A 383 21.51 6.87 -11.42
N ASN A 384 21.29 8.12 -11.84
CA ASN A 384 20.29 8.42 -12.86
C ASN A 384 20.61 7.67 -14.16
N THR A 385 19.60 7.04 -14.75
CA THR A 385 19.71 6.25 -15.99
C THR A 385 19.33 7.06 -17.24
N GLY A 386 18.70 8.22 -17.05
CA GLY A 386 18.12 9.04 -18.13
C GLY A 386 16.89 8.42 -18.79
N LYS A 387 16.38 7.29 -18.29
CA LYS A 387 15.22 6.58 -18.86
C LYS A 387 13.91 7.05 -18.23
N ASN A 388 12.91 7.27 -19.07
CA ASN A 388 11.61 7.82 -18.69
C ASN A 388 10.53 6.74 -18.72
N VAL A 389 9.85 6.52 -17.60
CA VAL A 389 8.78 5.53 -17.46
C VAL A 389 7.45 6.24 -17.20
N LEU A 390 6.43 5.90 -17.98
CA LEU A 390 5.04 6.29 -17.73
C LEU A 390 4.35 5.20 -16.90
N ILE A 391 3.86 5.53 -15.72
CA ILE A 391 3.00 4.64 -14.92
C ILE A 391 1.55 5.10 -15.06
N VAL A 392 0.65 4.16 -15.40
CA VAL A 392 -0.76 4.43 -15.60
C VAL A 392 -1.59 3.83 -14.46
N GLY A 393 -2.10 4.70 -13.59
CA GLY A 393 -2.81 4.35 -12.37
C GLY A 393 -1.90 4.33 -11.14
N LEU A 394 -2.26 5.06 -10.09
CA LEU A 394 -1.53 5.07 -8.80
C LEU A 394 -2.32 4.39 -7.67
N GLY A 395 -2.88 3.22 -7.99
CA GLY A 395 -3.21 2.22 -6.97
C GLY A 395 -1.95 1.55 -6.39
N PRO A 396 -2.13 0.53 -5.53
CA PRO A 396 -1.03 -0.13 -4.83
C PRO A 396 0.09 -0.69 -5.70
N ALA A 397 -0.24 -1.22 -6.87
CA ALA A 397 0.76 -1.65 -7.83
C ALA A 397 1.56 -0.47 -8.39
N GLY A 398 0.88 0.61 -8.79
CA GLY A 398 1.49 1.76 -9.45
C GLY A 398 2.42 2.55 -8.53
N PHE A 399 1.98 2.90 -7.32
CA PHE A 399 2.82 3.66 -6.39
C PHE A 399 4.02 2.84 -5.88
N ASN A 400 3.86 1.51 -5.74
CA ASN A 400 4.97 0.64 -5.32
C ASN A 400 5.98 0.44 -6.45
N LEU A 401 5.50 0.35 -7.70
CA LEU A 401 6.37 0.31 -8.87
C LEU A 401 7.16 1.61 -9.03
N ALA A 402 6.50 2.76 -8.85
CA ALA A 402 7.14 4.07 -8.88
C ALA A 402 8.34 4.12 -7.92
N HIS A 403 8.12 3.74 -6.66
CA HIS A 403 9.18 3.69 -5.66
C HIS A 403 10.38 2.84 -6.12
N HIS A 404 10.15 1.62 -6.60
CA HIS A 404 11.23 0.74 -7.00
C HIS A 404 12.00 1.24 -8.23
N LEU A 405 11.33 1.82 -9.22
CA LEU A 405 11.96 2.38 -10.42
C LEU A 405 12.74 3.66 -10.12
N LEU A 406 12.23 4.51 -9.21
CA LEU A 406 12.94 5.68 -8.72
C LEU A 406 14.23 5.28 -7.99
N ASN A 407 14.20 4.23 -7.17
CA ASN A 407 15.39 3.68 -6.51
C ASN A 407 16.36 2.98 -7.50
N ASP A 408 15.88 2.56 -8.67
CA ASP A 408 16.74 2.09 -9.76
C ASP A 408 17.26 3.20 -10.68
N GLY A 409 16.96 4.47 -10.36
CA GLY A 409 17.51 5.64 -11.04
C GLY A 409 16.75 6.05 -12.30
N HIS A 410 15.53 5.56 -12.50
CA HIS A 410 14.68 5.97 -13.62
C HIS A 410 13.89 7.24 -13.28
N ASN A 411 13.52 8.01 -14.30
CA ASN A 411 12.53 9.06 -14.19
C ASN A 411 11.14 8.43 -14.30
N VAL A 412 10.22 8.81 -13.41
CA VAL A 412 8.88 8.25 -13.37
C VAL A 412 7.86 9.38 -13.44
N ILE A 413 7.00 9.34 -14.45
CA ILE A 413 5.80 10.17 -14.50
C ILE A 413 4.60 9.26 -14.40
N ALA A 414 3.70 9.56 -13.48
CA ALA A 414 2.49 8.81 -13.27
C ALA A 414 1.27 9.62 -13.70
N ILE A 415 0.29 8.93 -14.27
CA ILE A 415 -1.02 9.50 -14.62
C ILE A 415 -2.13 8.70 -13.98
N ASP A 416 -3.22 9.37 -13.61
CA ASP A 416 -4.46 8.71 -13.19
C ASP A 416 -5.66 9.34 -13.91
N GLY A 417 -6.66 8.53 -14.21
CA GLY A 417 -7.92 9.00 -14.77
C GLY A 417 -8.77 9.76 -13.75
N LEU A 418 -8.55 9.51 -12.45
CA LEU A 418 -9.20 10.23 -11.37
C LEU A 418 -8.57 11.60 -11.17
N LYS A 419 -9.35 12.53 -10.60
CA LYS A 419 -8.83 13.81 -10.09
C LYS A 419 -7.77 13.51 -9.02
N ILE A 420 -6.60 14.13 -9.16
CA ILE A 420 -5.55 14.13 -8.13
C ILE A 420 -5.47 15.54 -7.56
N GLU A 421 -5.60 15.67 -6.26
CA GLU A 421 -5.46 16.95 -5.57
C GLU A 421 -3.98 17.34 -5.43
N PRO A 422 -3.63 18.63 -5.54
CA PRO A 422 -2.26 19.09 -5.34
C PRO A 422 -1.83 18.88 -3.88
N LEU A 423 -0.60 18.41 -3.67
CA LEU A 423 -0.03 18.25 -2.34
C LEU A 423 0.52 19.60 -1.84
N ILE A 424 -0.07 20.17 -0.79
CA ILE A 424 0.41 21.40 -0.15
C ILE A 424 1.65 21.09 0.72
N ASP A 425 2.63 22.00 0.73
CA ASP A 425 3.82 21.99 1.61
C ASP A 425 4.70 20.73 1.54
N ASN A 426 4.84 20.17 0.33
CA ASN A 426 5.54 18.92 0.13
C ASN A 426 7.04 18.93 0.49
N LEU A 427 7.74 20.06 0.63
CA LEU A 427 9.20 20.10 0.91
C LEU A 427 9.56 20.56 2.32
N GLN A 428 8.59 20.85 3.18
CA GLN A 428 8.87 21.27 4.55
C GLN A 428 9.28 20.08 5.42
N LEU A 429 10.21 20.31 6.36
CA LEU A 429 10.60 19.31 7.36
C LEU A 429 9.41 18.97 8.26
N ILE A 430 9.07 17.69 8.36
CA ILE A 430 7.99 17.22 9.25
C ILE A 430 8.62 16.71 10.55
N LYS A 431 8.49 17.50 11.62
CA LYS A 431 8.92 17.07 12.95
C LYS A 431 7.94 16.05 13.52
N ASP A 432 6.66 16.39 13.58
CA ASP A 432 5.63 15.51 14.13
C ASP A 432 4.60 15.25 13.02
N PHE A 433 4.33 13.97 12.74
CA PHE A 433 3.35 13.61 11.71
C PHE A 433 1.93 13.64 12.30
N GLU A 434 1.13 14.60 11.84
CA GLU A 434 -0.25 14.75 12.29
C GLU A 434 -1.19 13.88 11.47
N HIS A 435 -2.02 13.09 12.16
CA HIS A 435 -3.10 12.33 11.55
C HIS A 435 -4.36 13.20 11.50
N GLU A 436 -4.88 13.43 10.31
CA GLU A 436 -6.14 14.15 10.09
C GLU A 436 -7.31 13.21 10.40
N LYS A 437 -8.41 13.77 10.91
CA LYS A 437 -9.67 13.03 11.00
C LYS A 437 -10.14 12.66 9.59
N LEU A 438 -10.57 11.42 9.40
CA LEU A 438 -10.98 10.94 8.08
C LEU A 438 -12.21 11.67 7.54
N SER A 439 -13.12 12.12 8.43
CA SER A 439 -14.28 12.93 8.04
C SER A 439 -13.91 14.34 7.54
N GLU A 440 -12.74 14.86 7.90
CA GLU A 440 -12.27 16.22 7.56
C GLU A 440 -11.21 16.20 6.45
N ARG A 441 -10.46 15.11 6.31
CA ARG A 441 -9.37 14.92 5.33
C ARG A 441 -9.86 15.16 3.89
N THR A 442 -9.06 15.87 3.10
CA THR A 442 -9.28 16.01 1.64
C THR A 442 -9.06 14.67 0.93
N ALA A 443 -9.99 14.25 0.08
CA ALA A 443 -9.82 13.03 -0.70
C ALA A 443 -8.83 13.30 -1.85
N ASP A 444 -7.58 12.90 -1.65
CA ASP A 444 -6.47 13.23 -2.55
C ASP A 444 -6.60 12.66 -3.96
N GLY A 445 -7.45 11.63 -4.12
CA GLY A 445 -7.60 10.84 -5.35
C GLY A 445 -6.44 9.87 -5.64
N PHE A 446 -5.39 9.90 -4.82
CA PHE A 446 -4.22 9.03 -4.89
C PHE A 446 -4.44 7.73 -4.09
N GLY A 447 -4.05 6.57 -4.63
CA GLY A 447 -4.11 5.28 -3.93
C GLY A 447 -5.10 4.28 -4.53
N GLY A 448 -5.88 4.69 -5.53
CA GLY A 448 -6.87 3.83 -6.18
C GLY A 448 -7.88 3.26 -5.17
N VAL A 449 -8.10 1.94 -5.19
CA VAL A 449 -9.01 1.24 -4.27
C VAL A 449 -8.69 1.52 -2.79
N SER A 450 -7.43 1.82 -2.43
CA SER A 450 -7.09 2.20 -1.05
C SER A 450 -7.70 3.54 -0.62
N GLU A 451 -7.92 4.48 -1.55
CA GLU A 451 -8.54 5.78 -1.27
C GLU A 451 -10.07 5.69 -1.33
N TYR A 452 -10.61 5.08 -2.39
CA TYR A 452 -12.03 5.16 -2.70
C TYR A 452 -12.83 3.89 -2.38
N GLY A 453 -12.17 2.75 -2.20
CA GLY A 453 -12.82 1.45 -1.99
C GLY A 453 -12.73 0.99 -0.54
N ILE A 454 -11.54 1.02 0.04
CA ILE A 454 -11.33 0.72 1.46
C ILE A 454 -11.91 1.87 2.30
N THR A 455 -12.74 1.51 3.26
CA THR A 455 -13.59 2.42 4.04
C THR A 455 -12.88 2.98 5.27
N SER A 456 -13.61 3.66 6.16
CA SER A 456 -13.11 4.22 7.42
C SER A 456 -12.57 3.18 8.41
N ARG A 457 -12.54 1.88 8.06
CA ARG A 457 -11.85 0.85 8.85
C ARG A 457 -10.32 0.92 8.79
N TRP A 458 -9.76 1.64 7.82
CA TRP A 458 -8.32 1.82 7.64
C TRP A 458 -7.93 3.30 7.62
N ASP A 459 -6.78 3.63 8.20
CA ASP A 459 -6.31 5.01 8.30
C ASP A 459 -5.75 5.52 6.97
N LYS A 460 -6.56 6.31 6.25
CA LYS A 460 -6.18 6.87 4.95
C LYS A 460 -5.09 7.94 5.03
N ASN A 461 -4.70 8.41 6.22
CA ASN A 461 -3.53 9.29 6.37
C ASN A 461 -2.24 8.63 5.86
N TYR A 462 -2.17 7.30 5.87
CA TYR A 462 -1.05 6.57 5.29
C TYR A 462 -0.86 6.79 3.79
N LEU A 463 -1.92 7.14 3.04
CA LEU A 463 -1.78 7.50 1.62
C LEU A 463 -1.03 8.82 1.45
N LYS A 464 -1.26 9.80 2.33
CA LYS A 464 -0.51 11.06 2.35
C LYS A 464 0.98 10.84 2.61
N ILE A 465 1.32 9.90 3.49
CA ILE A 465 2.72 9.48 3.71
C ILE A 465 3.33 8.99 2.40
N ILE A 466 2.67 8.06 1.71
CA ILE A 466 3.18 7.51 0.44
C ILE A 466 3.33 8.60 -0.62
N ARG A 467 2.37 9.52 -0.74
CA ARG A 467 2.48 10.69 -1.62
C ARG A 467 3.75 11.48 -1.33
N LEU A 468 4.00 11.83 -0.06
CA LEU A 468 5.20 12.57 0.35
C LEU A 468 6.49 11.79 0.05
N LEU A 469 6.50 10.45 0.23
CA LEU A 469 7.66 9.61 -0.09
C LEU A 469 8.04 9.62 -1.57
N LEU A 470 7.05 9.81 -2.46
CA LEU A 470 7.22 9.83 -3.91
C LEU A 470 7.42 11.26 -4.45
N GLU A 471 6.51 12.17 -4.14
CA GLU A 471 6.44 13.54 -4.69
C GLU A 471 7.55 14.47 -4.19
N ARG A 472 8.28 14.10 -3.12
CA ARG A 472 9.51 14.81 -2.70
C ARG A 472 10.74 14.48 -3.55
N ARG A 473 10.65 13.51 -4.46
CA ARG A 473 11.77 13.09 -5.32
C ARG A 473 11.73 13.86 -6.63
N GLU A 474 12.83 14.51 -7.00
CA GLU A 474 12.91 15.37 -8.19
C GLU A 474 12.63 14.64 -9.52
N ASN A 475 12.84 13.33 -9.56
CA ASN A 475 12.61 12.47 -10.72
C ASN A 475 11.22 11.81 -10.72
N PHE A 476 10.26 12.33 -9.94
CA PHE A 476 8.87 11.88 -9.93
C PHE A 476 7.88 13.02 -10.20
N ALA A 477 6.82 12.75 -10.98
CA ALA A 477 5.66 13.64 -11.11
C ALA A 477 4.38 12.84 -11.26
N LEU A 478 3.26 13.41 -10.78
CA LEU A 478 1.94 12.80 -10.81
C LEU A 478 0.91 13.79 -11.38
N TYR A 479 0.06 13.30 -12.27
CA TYR A 479 -1.01 14.08 -12.88
C TYR A 479 -2.35 13.31 -12.86
N GLY A 480 -3.41 13.95 -12.38
CA GLY A 480 -4.77 13.42 -12.40
C GLY A 480 -5.60 13.91 -13.58
N GLY A 481 -6.74 13.26 -13.82
CA GLY A 481 -7.66 13.57 -14.89
C GLY A 481 -7.12 13.23 -16.28
N ILE A 482 -6.19 12.28 -16.39
CA ILE A 482 -5.58 11.90 -17.67
C ILE A 482 -5.93 10.44 -17.94
N ARG A 483 -6.78 10.24 -18.95
CA ARG A 483 -7.21 8.90 -19.35
C ARG A 483 -6.23 8.33 -20.39
N PHE A 484 -5.47 7.30 -20.00
CA PHE A 484 -4.66 6.54 -20.95
C PHE A 484 -5.54 5.80 -21.97
N GLY A 485 -5.12 5.78 -23.22
CA GLY A 485 -5.91 5.30 -24.36
C GLY A 485 -6.79 6.35 -25.01
N SER A 486 -6.92 7.53 -24.41
CA SER A 486 -7.75 8.61 -24.95
C SER A 486 -7.09 9.99 -24.85
N THR A 487 -6.92 10.54 -23.65
CA THR A 487 -6.19 11.80 -23.45
C THR A 487 -4.77 11.67 -23.99
N ILE A 488 -4.12 10.54 -23.68
CA ILE A 488 -2.81 10.15 -24.20
C ILE A 488 -2.90 8.73 -24.74
N THR A 489 -2.44 8.53 -25.98
CA THR A 489 -2.36 7.21 -26.62
C THR A 489 -0.99 6.55 -26.40
N VAL A 490 -0.86 5.26 -26.73
CA VAL A 490 0.43 4.54 -26.72
C VAL A 490 1.46 5.27 -27.60
N ASP A 491 1.06 5.64 -28.82
CA ASP A 491 1.92 6.32 -29.78
C ASP A 491 2.32 7.72 -29.27
N ASP A 492 1.39 8.47 -28.66
CA ASP A 492 1.71 9.77 -28.03
C ASP A 492 2.76 9.63 -26.93
N ALA A 493 2.61 8.65 -26.04
CA ALA A 493 3.55 8.43 -24.93
C ALA A 493 4.97 8.18 -25.45
N PHE A 494 5.13 7.26 -26.40
CA PHE A 494 6.45 7.01 -26.98
C PHE A 494 7.01 8.23 -27.73
N ASN A 495 6.17 8.98 -28.44
CA ASN A 495 6.59 10.20 -29.14
C ASN A 495 6.96 11.36 -28.19
N LEU A 496 6.41 11.38 -26.99
CA LEU A 496 6.75 12.36 -25.96
C LEU A 496 8.13 12.12 -25.33
N GLY A 497 8.66 10.89 -25.44
CA GLY A 497 9.98 10.50 -24.95
C GLY A 497 9.97 9.49 -23.80
N PHE A 498 8.85 8.79 -23.58
CA PHE A 498 8.80 7.65 -22.66
C PHE A 498 9.47 6.42 -23.28
N ASP A 499 10.31 5.73 -22.52
CA ASP A 499 10.97 4.48 -22.93
C ASP A 499 10.11 3.24 -22.62
N HIS A 500 9.27 3.34 -21.58
CA HIS A 500 8.42 2.24 -21.10
C HIS A 500 7.09 2.76 -20.56
N ILE A 501 6.04 1.95 -20.72
CA ILE A 501 4.71 2.21 -20.15
C ILE A 501 4.33 1.04 -19.22
N ALA A 502 3.93 1.34 -17.99
CA ALA A 502 3.49 0.35 -17.01
C ALA A 502 2.00 0.56 -16.67
N LEU A 503 1.18 -0.44 -16.96
CA LEU A 503 -0.26 -0.41 -16.71
C LEU A 503 -0.58 -0.93 -15.30
N ALA A 504 -1.19 -0.10 -14.47
CA ALA A 504 -1.64 -0.41 -13.12
C ALA A 504 -3.10 0.05 -12.89
N LEU A 505 -3.97 -0.27 -13.85
CA LEU A 505 -5.35 0.23 -13.98
C LEU A 505 -6.37 -0.41 -13.01
N GLY A 506 -5.96 -1.43 -12.24
CA GLY A 506 -6.81 -2.11 -11.26
C GLY A 506 -7.99 -2.89 -11.86
N SER A 507 -8.97 -3.20 -11.01
CA SER A 507 -10.21 -3.92 -11.35
C SER A 507 -11.44 -3.01 -11.25
N GLY A 508 -11.49 -1.96 -12.07
CA GLY A 508 -12.53 -0.93 -12.01
C GLY A 508 -13.87 -1.27 -12.69
N LYS A 509 -14.01 -2.44 -13.35
CA LYS A 509 -15.21 -2.78 -14.11
C LYS A 509 -16.19 -3.59 -13.24
N PRO A 510 -17.34 -3.05 -12.82
CA PRO A 510 -18.27 -3.78 -11.96
C PRO A 510 -18.99 -4.90 -12.73
N ARG A 511 -19.24 -6.03 -12.05
CA ARG A 511 -19.99 -7.14 -12.63
C ARG A 511 -21.48 -6.88 -12.52
N MET A 512 -22.15 -6.73 -13.65
CA MET A 512 -23.61 -6.62 -13.72
C MET A 512 -24.26 -7.99 -13.53
N ILE A 513 -25.29 -8.06 -12.68
CA ILE A 513 -26.18 -9.22 -12.60
C ILE A 513 -27.35 -9.05 -13.57
N LYS A 514 -27.87 -10.17 -14.08
CA LYS A 514 -28.98 -10.17 -15.03
C LYS A 514 -30.30 -10.34 -14.27
N ILE A 515 -30.90 -9.22 -13.87
CA ILE A 515 -32.24 -9.18 -13.23
C ILE A 515 -33.11 -8.11 -13.90
N ASN A 516 -34.43 -8.25 -13.78
CA ASN A 516 -35.35 -7.26 -14.31
C ASN A 516 -35.20 -5.92 -13.55
N ASN A 517 -35.28 -4.81 -14.28
CA ASN A 517 -35.19 -3.45 -13.74
C ASN A 517 -33.88 -3.11 -13.01
N ILE A 518 -32.76 -3.72 -13.39
CA ILE A 518 -31.42 -3.42 -12.82
C ILE A 518 -30.98 -1.94 -12.98
N LEU A 519 -31.56 -1.22 -13.94
CA LEU A 519 -31.30 0.21 -14.17
C LEU A 519 -32.36 1.14 -13.54
N ALA A 520 -33.27 0.60 -12.72
CA ALA A 520 -34.27 1.40 -12.02
C ALA A 520 -33.63 2.45 -11.09
N ARG A 521 -34.35 3.56 -10.85
CA ARG A 521 -33.89 4.58 -9.91
C ARG A 521 -33.80 3.97 -8.51
N GLY A 522 -32.76 4.32 -7.76
CA GLY A 522 -32.45 3.69 -6.46
C GLY A 522 -31.54 2.46 -6.55
N VAL A 523 -31.28 1.91 -7.75
CA VAL A 523 -30.30 0.83 -7.95
C VAL A 523 -28.94 1.41 -8.35
N ARG A 524 -27.86 0.97 -7.71
CA ARG A 524 -26.47 1.41 -8.03
C ARG A 524 -25.48 0.25 -7.93
N MET A 525 -24.41 0.32 -8.70
CA MET A 525 -23.25 -0.53 -8.45
C MET A 525 -22.54 -0.09 -7.17
N ALA A 526 -22.17 -1.05 -6.33
CA ALA A 526 -21.53 -0.79 -5.04
C ALA A 526 -20.18 -0.06 -5.18
N SER A 527 -19.38 -0.43 -6.19
CA SER A 527 -18.11 0.24 -6.51
C SER A 527 -18.32 1.72 -6.82
N ASP A 528 -19.35 2.03 -7.61
CA ASP A 528 -19.62 3.39 -8.08
C ASP A 528 -20.14 4.26 -6.93
N PHE A 529 -20.94 3.68 -6.04
CA PHE A 529 -21.36 4.32 -4.79
C PHE A 529 -20.17 4.67 -3.91
N LEU A 530 -19.31 3.70 -3.58
CA LEU A 530 -18.12 3.92 -2.73
C LEU A 530 -17.19 4.97 -3.35
N MET A 531 -16.91 4.85 -4.65
CA MET A 531 -16.11 5.82 -5.39
C MET A 531 -16.68 7.23 -5.31
N SER A 532 -17.98 7.38 -5.58
CA SER A 532 -18.62 8.68 -5.58
C SER A 532 -18.67 9.26 -4.16
N LEU A 533 -18.97 8.43 -3.16
CA LEU A 533 -19.10 8.86 -1.76
C LEU A 533 -17.79 9.49 -1.26
N GLN A 534 -16.68 8.82 -1.56
CA GLN A 534 -15.34 9.22 -1.12
C GLN A 534 -14.78 10.37 -1.97
N LEU A 535 -14.75 10.24 -3.30
CA LEU A 535 -14.03 11.18 -4.19
C LEU A 535 -14.76 12.50 -4.45
N THR A 536 -16.09 12.55 -4.27
CA THR A 536 -16.83 13.82 -4.35
C THR A 536 -16.91 14.53 -3.00
N GLY A 537 -16.49 13.86 -1.92
CA GLY A 537 -16.67 14.34 -0.55
C GLY A 537 -18.13 14.39 -0.11
N ALA A 538 -19.04 13.64 -0.73
CA ALA A 538 -20.47 13.63 -0.35
C ALA A 538 -20.69 13.25 1.12
N LEU A 539 -19.80 12.42 1.68
CA LEU A 539 -19.77 12.07 3.10
C LEU A 539 -19.51 13.27 4.04
N LYS A 540 -18.98 14.38 3.51
CA LYS A 540 -18.65 15.57 4.31
C LYS A 540 -19.87 16.47 4.45
N PHE A 541 -20.05 16.98 5.66
CA PHE A 541 -21.15 17.87 5.98
C PHE A 541 -21.04 19.23 5.26
N ASP A 542 -19.81 19.71 5.06
CA ASP A 542 -19.50 20.98 4.38
C ASP A 542 -19.42 20.87 2.84
N SER A 543 -19.51 19.67 2.25
CA SER A 543 -19.46 19.50 0.79
C SER A 543 -20.78 19.89 0.13
N ILE A 544 -20.78 20.45 -1.08
CA ILE A 544 -22.03 20.63 -1.85
C ILE A 544 -22.58 19.32 -2.40
N ALA A 545 -21.72 18.33 -2.65
CA ALA A 545 -22.07 17.07 -3.31
C ALA A 545 -22.98 16.22 -2.44
N ASN A 546 -23.95 15.55 -3.04
CA ASN A 546 -24.85 14.61 -2.36
C ASN A 546 -25.12 13.40 -3.25
N LEU A 547 -25.09 12.21 -2.66
CA LEU A 547 -25.62 11.00 -3.26
C LEU A 547 -27.02 10.76 -2.70
N GLN A 548 -28.04 10.66 -3.54
CA GLN A 548 -29.38 10.35 -3.05
C GLN A 548 -29.47 8.86 -2.65
N VAL A 549 -29.72 8.62 -1.37
CA VAL A 549 -30.03 7.32 -0.76
C VAL A 549 -31.33 7.45 0.04
N ARG A 550 -32.14 6.39 0.01
CA ARG A 550 -33.42 6.25 0.73
C ARG A 550 -33.45 4.92 1.51
N MET A 551 -34.04 4.93 2.70
CA MET A 551 -34.28 3.73 3.51
C MET A 551 -35.60 3.05 3.12
N PRO A 552 -35.74 1.71 3.30
CA PRO A 552 -34.72 0.72 3.67
C PRO A 552 -33.74 0.40 2.53
N ILE A 553 -32.61 -0.23 2.88
CA ILE A 553 -31.50 -0.47 1.95
C ILE A 553 -31.15 -1.96 1.87
N VAL A 554 -30.90 -2.43 0.65
CA VAL A 554 -30.40 -3.79 0.37
C VAL A 554 -29.06 -3.74 -0.37
N VAL A 555 -28.11 -4.59 0.04
CA VAL A 555 -26.83 -4.80 -0.65
C VAL A 555 -26.76 -6.25 -1.12
N ILE A 556 -26.62 -6.47 -2.43
CA ILE A 556 -26.53 -7.80 -3.04
C ILE A 556 -25.07 -8.24 -3.15
N GLY A 557 -24.71 -9.32 -2.47
CA GLY A 557 -23.36 -9.91 -2.48
C GLY A 557 -22.79 -10.09 -1.08
N ALA A 558 -21.64 -10.78 -0.97
CA ALA A 558 -20.99 -11.05 0.32
C ALA A 558 -19.46 -11.02 0.23
N GLY A 559 -18.91 -10.18 -0.65
CA GLY A 559 -17.48 -9.84 -0.64
C GLY A 559 -17.20 -8.64 0.27
N LEU A 560 -15.93 -8.23 0.38
CA LEU A 560 -15.57 -7.00 1.13
C LEU A 560 -16.31 -5.77 0.60
N THR A 561 -16.47 -5.61 -0.72
CA THR A 561 -17.23 -4.50 -1.30
C THR A 561 -18.67 -4.44 -0.78
N ALA A 562 -19.33 -5.58 -0.51
CA ALA A 562 -20.67 -5.61 0.05
C ALA A 562 -20.68 -5.13 1.50
N ILE A 563 -19.71 -5.60 2.29
CA ILE A 563 -19.51 -5.22 3.70
C ILE A 563 -19.21 -3.72 3.83
N ASP A 564 -18.26 -3.23 3.03
CA ASP A 564 -17.85 -1.83 2.96
C ASP A 564 -19.03 -0.94 2.52
N THR A 565 -19.81 -1.37 1.51
CA THR A 565 -21.00 -0.61 1.06
C THR A 565 -22.09 -0.55 2.13
N ALA A 566 -22.37 -1.66 2.80
CA ALA A 566 -23.42 -1.73 3.82
C ALA A 566 -23.11 -0.84 5.04
N THR A 567 -21.86 -0.89 5.51
CA THR A 567 -21.43 -0.07 6.66
C THR A 567 -21.35 1.42 6.31
N GLU A 568 -20.83 1.77 5.13
CA GLU A 568 -20.75 3.17 4.70
C GLU A 568 -22.11 3.78 4.40
N VAL A 569 -23.04 3.05 3.77
CA VAL A 569 -24.36 3.60 3.45
C VAL A 569 -25.22 3.81 4.71
N LEU A 570 -25.08 2.92 5.71
CA LEU A 570 -25.70 3.10 7.02
C LEU A 570 -25.19 4.38 7.72
N ALA A 571 -23.88 4.63 7.65
CA ALA A 571 -23.28 5.84 8.22
C ALA A 571 -23.59 7.12 7.40
N TYR A 572 -23.76 7.00 6.09
CA TYR A 572 -24.02 8.11 5.18
C TYR A 572 -25.43 8.68 5.32
N TYR A 573 -26.44 7.81 5.49
CA TYR A 573 -27.84 8.23 5.44
C TYR A 573 -28.18 9.35 6.46
N PRO A 574 -27.77 9.27 7.75
CA PRO A 574 -27.94 10.38 8.69
C PRO A 574 -27.34 11.70 8.21
N ILE A 575 -26.09 11.66 7.71
CA ILE A 575 -25.37 12.84 7.22
C ILE A 575 -26.14 13.50 6.06
N GLN A 576 -26.64 12.70 5.12
CA GLN A 576 -27.42 13.20 3.98
C GLN A 576 -28.68 13.96 4.44
N VAL A 577 -29.48 13.36 5.34
CA VAL A 577 -30.76 13.94 5.75
C VAL A 577 -30.56 15.18 6.61
N GLU A 578 -29.60 15.17 7.53
CA GLU A 578 -29.28 16.33 8.38
C GLU A 578 -28.76 17.50 7.55
N LYS A 579 -27.89 17.21 6.58
CA LYS A 579 -27.39 18.20 5.62
C LYS A 579 -28.49 18.79 4.75
N PHE A 580 -29.45 17.97 4.31
CA PHE A 580 -30.63 18.44 3.57
C PHE A 580 -31.48 19.37 4.45
N LEU A 581 -31.81 18.94 5.67
CA LEU A 581 -32.63 19.72 6.61
C LEU A 581 -32.00 21.08 6.92
N LEU A 582 -30.71 21.11 7.23
CA LEU A 582 -29.99 22.36 7.51
C LEU A 582 -30.11 23.36 6.35
N ARG A 583 -29.87 22.89 5.11
CA ARG A 583 -29.95 23.75 3.92
C ARG A 583 -31.37 24.22 3.64
N TYR A 584 -32.35 23.34 3.82
CA TYR A 584 -33.76 23.68 3.70
C TYR A 584 -34.16 24.76 4.71
N GLU A 585 -33.79 24.61 5.98
CA GLU A 585 -34.08 25.59 7.03
C GLU A 585 -33.45 26.97 6.73
N ILE A 586 -32.20 27.00 6.28
CA ILE A 586 -31.52 28.25 5.86
C ILE A 586 -32.27 28.93 4.70
N LEU A 587 -32.73 28.16 3.71
CA LEU A 587 -33.46 28.71 2.57
C LEU A 587 -34.86 29.19 2.95
N VAL A 588 -35.56 28.46 3.83
CA VAL A 588 -36.89 28.83 4.32
C VAL A 588 -36.83 30.07 5.20
N ASP A 589 -35.84 30.19 6.08
CA ASP A 589 -35.61 31.39 6.89
C ASP A 589 -35.37 32.62 6.01
N LYS A 590 -34.59 32.46 4.93
CA LYS A 590 -34.22 33.56 4.05
C LYS A 590 -35.31 33.97 3.04
N TYR A 591 -36.04 33.01 2.46
CA TYR A 591 -36.94 33.26 1.33
C TYR A 591 -38.40 32.89 1.59
N GLY A 592 -38.68 32.20 2.70
CA GLY A 592 -40.00 31.68 3.05
C GLY A 592 -40.31 30.33 2.38
N LYS A 593 -41.04 29.46 3.10
CA LYS A 593 -41.39 28.10 2.67
C LYS A 593 -42.04 28.05 1.28
N LYS A 594 -43.06 28.89 1.05
CA LYS A 594 -43.77 28.95 -0.24
C LYS A 594 -42.83 29.24 -1.42
N TYR A 595 -41.80 30.04 -1.23
CA TYR A 595 -40.85 30.36 -2.30
C TYR A 595 -39.92 29.18 -2.61
N VAL A 596 -39.42 28.51 -1.57
CA VAL A 596 -38.48 27.39 -1.70
C VAL A 596 -39.14 26.18 -2.38
N GLU A 597 -40.41 25.93 -2.08
CA GLU A 597 -41.13 24.72 -2.54
C GLU A 597 -41.92 24.92 -3.84
N LYS A 598 -42.04 26.15 -4.36
CA LYS A 598 -42.96 26.48 -5.47
C LYS A 598 -42.70 25.67 -6.77
N ASP A 599 -41.45 25.29 -7.01
CA ASP A 599 -41.00 24.64 -8.23
C ASP A 599 -40.83 23.12 -8.06
N TRP A 600 -41.15 22.57 -6.87
CA TRP A 600 -41.03 21.14 -6.60
C TRP A 600 -42.17 20.37 -7.27
N LYS A 601 -41.81 19.29 -7.94
CA LYS A 601 -42.75 18.28 -8.43
C LYS A 601 -43.30 17.44 -7.28
N GLU A 602 -44.39 16.71 -7.52
CA GLU A 602 -45.00 15.80 -6.54
C GLU A 602 -43.96 14.83 -5.94
N GLU A 603 -43.14 14.18 -6.79
CA GLU A 603 -42.06 13.29 -6.33
C GLU A 603 -41.02 14.01 -5.46
N GLU A 604 -40.61 15.21 -5.85
CA GLU A 604 -39.60 15.99 -5.12
C GLU A 604 -40.14 16.43 -3.76
N TYR A 605 -41.43 16.77 -3.69
CA TYR A 605 -42.13 17.10 -2.46
C TYR A 605 -42.24 15.88 -1.53
N GLU A 606 -42.63 14.71 -2.04
CA GLU A 606 -42.67 13.45 -1.28
C GLU A 606 -41.28 13.11 -0.70
N LEU A 607 -40.24 13.17 -1.53
CA LEU A 607 -38.86 12.89 -1.13
C LEU A 607 -38.35 13.90 -0.09
N ALA A 608 -38.55 15.20 -0.33
CA ALA A 608 -38.09 16.23 0.60
C ALA A 608 -38.72 16.05 1.99
N ASN A 609 -40.02 15.74 2.06
CA ASN A 609 -40.70 15.48 3.32
C ASN A 609 -40.18 14.22 4.03
N GLU A 610 -39.88 13.14 3.28
CA GLU A 610 -39.22 11.95 3.84
C GLU A 610 -37.88 12.32 4.50
N LEU A 611 -37.01 13.04 3.78
CA LEU A 611 -35.70 13.43 4.30
C LEU A 611 -35.80 14.37 5.51
N ILE A 612 -36.70 15.38 5.44
CA ILE A 612 -36.96 16.32 6.54
C ILE A 612 -37.46 15.56 7.79
N SER A 613 -38.43 14.66 7.62
CA SER A 613 -38.98 13.87 8.72
C SER A 613 -37.91 13.01 9.39
N HIS A 614 -37.10 12.30 8.61
CA HIS A 614 -36.04 11.45 9.14
C HIS A 614 -34.95 12.26 9.84
N ALA A 615 -34.58 13.43 9.30
CA ALA A 615 -33.64 14.35 9.96
C ALA A 615 -34.18 14.91 11.29
N GLN A 616 -35.47 15.23 11.36
CA GLN A 616 -36.10 15.69 12.60
C GLN A 616 -36.13 14.59 13.68
N LEU A 617 -36.35 13.34 13.29
CA LEU A 617 -36.24 12.19 14.20
C LEU A 617 -34.83 12.05 14.78
N ILE A 618 -33.80 12.18 13.93
CA ILE A 618 -32.39 12.15 14.35
C ILE A 618 -32.09 13.29 15.32
N ARG A 619 -32.46 14.53 14.98
CA ARG A 619 -32.24 15.71 15.83
C ARG A 619 -32.91 15.55 17.19
N LYS A 620 -34.17 15.07 17.21
CA LYS A 620 -34.91 14.80 18.45
C LYS A 620 -34.21 13.75 19.31
N GLU A 621 -33.72 12.67 18.71
CA GLU A 621 -32.99 11.63 19.42
C GLU A 621 -31.65 12.13 19.98
N GLN A 622 -30.91 12.93 19.22
CA GLN A 622 -29.67 13.57 19.71
C GLN A 622 -29.95 14.50 20.89
N GLU A 623 -31.02 15.30 20.83
CA GLU A 623 -31.43 16.18 21.92
C GLU A 623 -31.85 15.40 23.18
N SER A 624 -32.65 14.34 23.02
CA SER A 624 -33.04 13.45 24.12
C SER A 624 -31.84 12.76 24.74
N ALA A 625 -30.95 12.19 23.92
CA ALA A 625 -29.74 11.52 24.38
C ALA A 625 -28.82 12.47 25.18
N LYS A 626 -28.70 13.73 24.73
CA LYS A 626 -27.95 14.77 25.45
C LYS A 626 -28.59 15.12 26.80
N LYS A 627 -29.93 15.26 26.85
CA LYS A 627 -30.67 15.52 28.11
C LYS A 627 -30.54 14.37 29.10
N GLU A 628 -30.50 13.14 28.60
CA GLU A 628 -30.40 11.90 29.39
C GLU A 628 -28.95 11.46 29.67
N ASN A 629 -27.95 12.20 29.17
CA ASN A 629 -26.52 11.87 29.26
C ASN A 629 -26.20 10.42 28.81
N ARG A 630 -26.76 10.03 27.66
CA ARG A 630 -26.51 8.73 27.03
C ARG A 630 -26.05 8.90 25.58
N GLU A 631 -25.49 7.84 25.01
CA GLU A 631 -25.23 7.77 23.58
C GLU A 631 -26.56 7.84 22.79
N ALA A 632 -26.56 8.55 21.67
CA ALA A 632 -27.71 8.64 20.79
C ALA A 632 -27.95 7.29 20.08
N LYS A 633 -29.19 6.81 20.12
CA LYS A 633 -29.64 5.54 19.54
C LYS A 633 -29.96 5.70 18.06
N ILE A 634 -29.03 6.28 17.31
CA ILE A 634 -29.20 6.55 15.87
C ILE A 634 -29.28 5.25 15.08
N LEU A 635 -28.51 4.22 15.46
CA LEU A 635 -28.58 2.91 14.82
C LEU A 635 -29.98 2.29 14.96
N GLU A 636 -30.54 2.30 16.16
CA GLU A 636 -31.86 1.77 16.44
C GLU A 636 -32.95 2.54 15.66
N LEU A 637 -32.78 3.86 15.52
CA LEU A 637 -33.62 4.66 14.63
C LEU A 637 -33.45 4.26 13.15
N MET A 638 -32.23 4.02 12.67
CA MET A 638 -32.03 3.55 11.28
C MET A 638 -32.64 2.17 11.06
N GLN A 639 -32.61 1.29 12.07
CA GLN A 639 -33.25 -0.01 12.03
C GLN A 639 -34.78 0.09 12.02
N SER A 640 -35.37 1.06 12.73
CA SER A 640 -36.83 1.29 12.68
C SER A 640 -37.30 1.85 11.34
N LEU A 641 -36.40 2.52 10.59
CA LEU A 641 -36.61 2.90 9.19
C LEU A 641 -36.34 1.74 8.20
N GLY A 642 -36.16 0.52 8.71
CA GLY A 642 -36.00 -0.73 7.95
C GLY A 642 -34.56 -1.19 7.76
N GLY A 643 -33.57 -0.37 8.14
CA GLY A 643 -32.15 -0.72 8.25
C GLY A 643 -31.45 -1.05 6.93
N VAL A 644 -30.27 -1.65 7.06
CA VAL A 644 -29.43 -2.12 5.94
C VAL A 644 -29.28 -3.63 6.01
N LYS A 645 -29.60 -4.30 4.90
CA LYS A 645 -29.59 -5.76 4.77
C LYS A 645 -28.61 -6.18 3.67
N ILE A 646 -27.62 -7.00 4.01
CA ILE A 646 -26.80 -7.73 3.04
C ILE A 646 -27.54 -9.02 2.67
N VAL A 647 -27.71 -9.26 1.37
CA VAL A 647 -28.37 -10.46 0.85
C VAL A 647 -27.37 -11.28 0.05
N TYR A 648 -27.27 -12.57 0.38
CA TYR A 648 -26.37 -13.50 -0.27
C TYR A 648 -27.08 -14.78 -0.68
N ARG A 649 -26.78 -15.25 -1.89
CA ARG A 649 -27.37 -16.46 -2.50
C ARG A 649 -26.92 -17.79 -1.88
N LYS A 650 -26.07 -17.78 -0.86
CA LYS A 650 -25.59 -18.97 -0.13
C LYS A 650 -25.54 -18.66 1.36
N GLU A 651 -25.00 -19.57 2.14
CA GLU A 651 -24.71 -19.36 3.57
C GLU A 651 -23.53 -18.39 3.75
N LEU A 652 -23.51 -17.70 4.88
CA LEU A 652 -22.48 -16.74 5.28
C LEU A 652 -21.10 -17.38 5.26
N LYS A 653 -20.98 -18.64 5.70
CA LYS A 653 -19.70 -19.39 5.69
C LYS A 653 -19.10 -19.57 4.30
N ASP A 654 -19.94 -19.59 3.26
CA ASP A 654 -19.49 -19.72 1.86
C ASP A 654 -19.04 -18.37 1.27
N SER A 655 -19.33 -17.27 1.96
CA SER A 655 -18.99 -15.93 1.47
C SER A 655 -17.46 -15.75 1.38
N PRO A 656 -16.97 -14.99 0.38
CA PRO A 656 -15.56 -14.62 0.33
C PRO A 656 -15.11 -13.82 1.55
N SER A 657 -15.98 -12.95 2.10
CA SER A 657 -15.65 -12.17 3.30
C SER A 657 -15.49 -13.07 4.53
N TYR A 658 -16.30 -14.11 4.73
CA TYR A 658 -16.09 -15.05 5.84
C TYR A 658 -14.77 -15.83 5.70
N ARG A 659 -14.50 -16.37 4.51
CA ARG A 659 -13.32 -17.23 4.26
C ARG A 659 -12.00 -16.48 4.32
N LEU A 660 -12.00 -15.22 3.90
CA LEU A 660 -10.78 -14.41 3.83
C LEU A 660 -10.70 -13.40 4.98
N ASN A 661 -11.80 -12.75 5.38
CA ASN A 661 -11.81 -11.60 6.27
C ASN A 661 -12.97 -11.66 7.28
N ASN A 662 -13.12 -12.77 8.01
CA ASN A 662 -14.22 -12.96 8.98
C ASN A 662 -14.34 -11.82 10.02
N GLU A 663 -13.22 -11.19 10.41
CA GLU A 663 -13.23 -10.04 11.29
C GLU A 663 -14.10 -8.89 10.74
N GLU A 664 -14.08 -8.65 9.42
CA GLU A 664 -14.88 -7.58 8.79
C GLU A 664 -16.37 -7.92 8.79
N VAL A 665 -16.72 -9.21 8.68
CA VAL A 665 -18.11 -9.67 8.84
C VAL A 665 -18.59 -9.42 10.26
N GLN A 666 -17.81 -9.83 11.27
CA GLN A 666 -18.15 -9.62 12.68
C GLN A 666 -18.37 -8.13 12.97
N ASN A 667 -17.50 -7.25 12.46
CA ASN A 667 -17.64 -5.81 12.69
C ASN A 667 -18.89 -5.23 12.01
N ALA A 668 -19.23 -5.67 10.80
CA ALA A 668 -20.45 -5.22 10.14
C ALA A 668 -21.72 -5.62 10.90
N LEU A 669 -21.78 -6.87 11.38
CA LEU A 669 -22.88 -7.32 12.25
C LEU A 669 -22.95 -6.51 13.54
N SER A 670 -21.79 -6.21 14.14
CA SER A 670 -21.72 -5.35 15.33
C SER A 670 -22.12 -3.89 15.05
N GLU A 671 -21.91 -3.37 13.84
CA GLU A 671 -22.43 -2.05 13.43
C GLU A 671 -23.96 -2.07 13.15
N GLY A 672 -24.61 -3.22 13.33
CA GLY A 672 -26.06 -3.39 13.21
C GLY A 672 -26.55 -3.68 11.80
N ILE A 673 -25.66 -4.11 10.90
CA ILE A 673 -26.00 -4.62 9.58
C ILE A 673 -26.65 -6.01 9.72
N TYR A 674 -27.75 -6.22 9.01
CA TYR A 674 -28.38 -7.54 8.92
C TYR A 674 -27.79 -8.33 7.75
N PHE A 675 -27.61 -9.63 7.94
CA PHE A 675 -27.21 -10.54 6.86
C PHE A 675 -28.31 -11.56 6.59
N ILE A 676 -28.63 -11.79 5.32
CA ILE A 676 -29.65 -12.76 4.89
C ILE A 676 -28.98 -13.77 3.97
N GLU A 677 -29.15 -15.05 4.30
CA GLU A 677 -28.59 -16.17 3.57
C GLU A 677 -29.58 -16.74 2.55
N ASN A 678 -29.05 -17.48 1.57
CA ASN A 678 -29.81 -18.32 0.64
C ASN A 678 -30.84 -17.60 -0.24
N LEU A 679 -30.76 -16.27 -0.43
CA LEU A 679 -31.66 -15.53 -1.31
C LEU A 679 -30.93 -14.98 -2.55
N GLU A 680 -31.51 -15.19 -3.73
CA GLU A 680 -30.99 -14.71 -5.01
C GLU A 680 -31.97 -13.72 -5.67
N PRO A 681 -31.52 -12.55 -6.18
CA PRO A 681 -32.43 -11.57 -6.77
C PRO A 681 -32.94 -11.95 -8.16
N ILE A 682 -34.21 -11.63 -8.41
CA ILE A 682 -34.91 -11.87 -9.68
C ILE A 682 -35.29 -10.56 -10.36
N GLU A 683 -35.84 -9.61 -9.59
CA GLU A 683 -36.47 -8.40 -10.12
C GLU A 683 -36.47 -7.27 -9.10
N VAL A 684 -36.22 -6.05 -9.58
CA VAL A 684 -36.49 -4.83 -8.81
C VAL A 684 -37.92 -4.37 -9.11
N VAL A 685 -38.76 -4.33 -8.09
CA VAL A 685 -40.13 -3.81 -8.19
C VAL A 685 -40.08 -2.31 -7.97
N THR A 686 -40.69 -1.55 -8.89
CA THR A 686 -40.64 -0.09 -8.90
C THR A 686 -41.99 0.55 -8.56
N ASP A 687 -41.95 1.73 -7.96
CA ASP A 687 -43.12 2.57 -7.72
C ASP A 687 -43.58 3.36 -8.97
N LYS A 688 -44.57 4.24 -8.79
CA LYS A 688 -45.11 5.12 -9.84
C LYS A 688 -44.08 6.03 -10.53
N TYR A 689 -42.91 6.24 -9.92
CA TYR A 689 -41.84 7.09 -10.45
C TYR A 689 -40.66 6.29 -11.03
N ASN A 690 -40.83 4.98 -11.22
CA ASN A 690 -39.78 4.02 -11.62
C ASN A 690 -38.62 3.95 -10.62
N HIS A 691 -38.88 4.27 -9.35
CA HIS A 691 -37.92 4.12 -8.26
C HIS A 691 -38.11 2.79 -7.56
N ALA A 692 -37.02 2.17 -7.11
CA ALA A 692 -37.06 0.94 -6.34
C ALA A 692 -37.99 1.10 -5.13
N GLU A 693 -38.90 0.13 -4.98
CA GLU A 693 -39.82 -0.01 -3.86
C GLU A 693 -39.53 -1.28 -3.06
N SER A 694 -39.27 -2.38 -3.77
CA SER A 694 -38.85 -3.66 -3.19
C SER A 694 -37.99 -4.45 -4.16
N ILE A 695 -37.34 -5.50 -3.65
CA ILE A 695 -36.64 -6.49 -4.45
C ILE A 695 -37.30 -7.85 -4.27
N LYS A 696 -37.59 -8.52 -5.39
CA LYS A 696 -38.09 -9.88 -5.46
C LYS A 696 -36.91 -10.84 -5.50
N LEU A 697 -36.91 -11.79 -4.58
CA LEU A 697 -35.85 -12.77 -4.39
C LEU A 697 -36.44 -14.18 -4.42
N ILE A 698 -35.63 -15.16 -4.84
CA ILE A 698 -35.95 -16.58 -4.69
C ILE A 698 -35.09 -17.17 -3.58
N ASP A 699 -35.73 -17.95 -2.71
CA ASP A 699 -35.05 -18.76 -1.73
C ASP A 699 -34.43 -19.98 -2.44
N THR A 700 -33.11 -20.03 -2.46
CA THR A 700 -32.34 -21.09 -3.13
C THR A 700 -32.49 -22.47 -2.50
N LYS A 701 -33.14 -22.57 -1.32
CA LYS A 701 -33.43 -23.85 -0.65
C LYS A 701 -34.87 -24.32 -0.84
N SER A 702 -35.84 -23.42 -0.85
CA SER A 702 -37.27 -23.76 -0.94
C SER A 702 -37.94 -23.38 -2.26
N ASP A 703 -37.24 -22.65 -3.14
CA ASP A 703 -37.77 -22.01 -4.35
C ASP A 703 -38.92 -21.02 -4.09
N GLU A 704 -39.12 -20.63 -2.83
CA GLU A 704 -40.13 -19.66 -2.41
C GLU A 704 -39.73 -18.24 -2.84
N ILE A 705 -40.70 -17.47 -3.30
CA ILE A 705 -40.51 -16.06 -3.65
C ILE A 705 -40.69 -15.19 -2.41
N LYS A 706 -39.66 -14.39 -2.10
CA LYS A 706 -39.66 -13.43 -1.00
C LYS A 706 -39.56 -12.00 -1.52
N HIS A 707 -40.21 -11.08 -0.83
CA HIS A 707 -40.20 -9.65 -1.15
C HIS A 707 -39.58 -8.86 -0.01
N ILE A 708 -38.49 -8.13 -0.30
CA ILE A 708 -37.85 -7.24 0.68
C ILE A 708 -38.07 -5.80 0.26
N LYS A 709 -38.66 -4.99 1.14
CA LYS A 709 -38.74 -3.54 0.94
C LYS A 709 -37.34 -2.95 0.80
N ALA A 710 -37.11 -2.18 -0.25
CA ALA A 710 -35.83 -1.56 -0.53
C ALA A 710 -36.04 -0.34 -1.43
N ARG A 711 -35.73 0.85 -0.90
CA ARG A 711 -35.71 2.08 -1.68
C ARG A 711 -34.33 2.31 -2.31
N SER A 712 -33.27 1.80 -1.70
CA SER A 712 -31.93 1.78 -2.31
C SER A 712 -31.39 0.35 -2.39
N ILE A 713 -30.86 -0.02 -3.55
CA ILE A 713 -30.30 -1.36 -3.83
C ILE A 713 -28.89 -1.19 -4.37
N PHE A 714 -27.91 -1.82 -3.73
CA PHE A 714 -26.51 -1.79 -4.15
C PHE A 714 -26.04 -3.16 -4.63
N ILE A 715 -25.47 -3.22 -5.83
CA ILE A 715 -24.99 -4.47 -6.42
C ILE A 715 -23.49 -4.62 -6.22
N ALA A 716 -23.09 -5.60 -5.40
CA ALA A 716 -21.71 -5.92 -5.03
C ALA A 716 -21.32 -7.34 -5.48
N ALA A 717 -21.55 -7.65 -6.77
CA ALA A 717 -21.29 -8.97 -7.37
C ALA A 717 -19.81 -9.22 -7.77
N GLY A 718 -18.90 -8.33 -7.36
CA GLY A 718 -17.47 -8.36 -7.70
C GLY A 718 -17.11 -7.45 -8.88
N THR A 719 -15.81 -7.38 -9.18
CA THR A 719 -15.25 -6.58 -10.27
C THR A 719 -14.40 -7.43 -11.21
N GLU A 720 -14.21 -6.93 -12.43
CA GLU A 720 -13.32 -7.50 -13.44
C GLU A 720 -12.09 -6.59 -13.65
N PRO A 721 -10.95 -7.16 -14.09
CA PRO A 721 -9.79 -6.37 -14.50
C PRO A 721 -10.16 -5.29 -15.52
N ASN A 722 -9.59 -4.10 -15.39
CA ASN A 722 -9.85 -3.00 -16.33
C ASN A 722 -9.06 -3.20 -17.64
N THR A 723 -9.61 -4.01 -18.53
CA THR A 723 -9.04 -4.36 -19.85
C THR A 723 -9.70 -3.61 -21.00
N VAL A 724 -10.47 -2.54 -20.72
CA VAL A 724 -11.20 -1.75 -21.73
C VAL A 724 -10.28 -1.25 -22.84
N ILE A 725 -9.04 -0.90 -22.51
CA ILE A 725 -8.04 -0.45 -23.49
C ILE A 725 -7.79 -1.47 -24.62
N ALA A 726 -7.94 -2.77 -24.36
CA ALA A 726 -7.77 -3.79 -25.40
C ALA A 726 -8.91 -3.81 -26.42
N THR A 727 -10.08 -3.28 -26.05
CA THR A 727 -11.19 -3.09 -27.01
C THR A 727 -10.99 -1.82 -27.83
N GLU A 728 -10.43 -0.76 -27.23
CA GLU A 728 -10.20 0.54 -27.86
C GLU A 728 -8.94 0.54 -28.75
N ASP A 729 -7.91 -0.24 -28.40
CA ASP A 729 -6.61 -0.30 -29.08
C ASP A 729 -6.15 -1.75 -29.30
N LYS A 730 -6.75 -2.38 -30.31
CA LYS A 730 -6.42 -3.75 -30.75
C LYS A 730 -5.03 -3.86 -31.40
N LYS A 731 -4.39 -2.73 -31.75
CA LYS A 731 -3.06 -2.71 -32.36
C LYS A 731 -1.99 -3.10 -31.33
N HIS A 732 -2.12 -2.62 -30.09
CA HIS A 732 -1.11 -2.83 -29.06
C HIS A 732 -1.49 -3.88 -28.02
N PHE A 733 -2.78 -4.15 -27.83
CA PHE A 733 -3.26 -5.03 -26.77
C PHE A 733 -4.09 -6.20 -27.29
N LYS A 734 -3.82 -7.39 -26.74
CA LYS A 734 -4.58 -8.61 -26.97
C LYS A 734 -5.04 -9.19 -25.65
N LEU A 735 -6.19 -9.86 -25.65
CA LEU A 735 -6.73 -10.54 -24.48
C LEU A 735 -6.72 -12.06 -24.67
N SER A 736 -6.49 -12.77 -23.57
CA SER A 736 -6.67 -14.21 -23.44
C SER A 736 -7.33 -14.49 -22.09
N ASN A 737 -8.46 -15.22 -22.09
CA ASN A 737 -9.23 -15.57 -20.88
C ASN A 737 -9.59 -14.37 -19.97
N GLY A 738 -9.94 -13.22 -20.56
CA GLY A 738 -10.33 -12.01 -19.82
C GLY A 738 -9.17 -11.17 -19.27
N TYR A 739 -7.93 -11.62 -19.42
CA TYR A 739 -6.70 -10.90 -19.06
C TYR A 739 -5.91 -10.52 -20.31
N PHE A 740 -4.89 -9.66 -20.17
CA PHE A 740 -3.95 -9.41 -21.27
C PHE A 740 -3.15 -10.66 -21.62
N THR A 741 -2.84 -10.85 -22.91
CA THR A 741 -1.90 -11.90 -23.33
C THR A 741 -0.52 -11.61 -22.72
N HIS A 742 0.07 -12.62 -22.08
CA HIS A 742 1.35 -12.47 -21.39
C HIS A 742 2.52 -12.66 -22.35
N LEU A 743 3.46 -11.71 -22.35
CA LEU A 743 4.73 -11.79 -23.02
C LEU A 743 5.87 -11.84 -21.99
N ASN A 744 6.92 -12.60 -22.32
CA ASN A 744 8.18 -12.55 -21.59
C ASN A 744 9.09 -11.41 -22.10
N SER A 745 10.25 -11.21 -21.46
CA SER A 745 11.22 -10.16 -21.82
C SER A 745 11.76 -10.26 -23.25
N SER A 746 11.70 -11.45 -23.86
CA SER A 746 12.05 -11.66 -25.28
C SER A 746 10.92 -11.28 -26.25
N GLY A 747 9.69 -11.07 -25.76
CA GLY A 747 8.49 -10.77 -26.57
C GLY A 747 7.70 -12.01 -26.99
N LYS A 748 8.03 -13.19 -26.45
CA LYS A 748 7.33 -14.44 -26.75
C LYS A 748 6.08 -14.57 -25.88
N GLU A 749 4.96 -14.96 -26.50
CA GLU A 749 3.72 -15.32 -25.80
C GLU A 749 3.93 -16.55 -24.91
N ILE A 750 3.35 -16.50 -23.72
CA ILE A 750 3.51 -17.51 -22.68
C ILE A 750 2.22 -17.64 -21.87
N ASP A 751 2.02 -18.82 -21.27
CA ASP A 751 0.78 -19.08 -20.53
C ASP A 751 0.68 -18.28 -19.23
N PRO A 752 -0.55 -17.89 -18.83
CA PRO A 752 -0.80 -17.25 -17.54
C PRO A 752 -0.56 -18.24 -16.38
N ILE A 753 -0.11 -17.71 -15.25
CA ILE A 753 0.02 -18.43 -13.98
C ILE A 753 -0.90 -17.75 -12.94
N PHE A 754 -1.41 -18.52 -11.98
CA PHE A 754 -2.37 -18.08 -10.95
C PHE A 754 -1.80 -18.21 -9.53
N SER A 755 -0.54 -17.79 -9.32
CA SER A 755 0.08 -17.81 -8.00
C SER A 755 0.99 -16.60 -7.79
N PRO A 756 0.86 -15.86 -6.66
CA PRO A 756 1.74 -14.72 -6.38
C PRO A 756 3.21 -15.14 -6.13
N LYS A 757 3.46 -16.43 -5.90
CA LYS A 757 4.76 -17.04 -5.58
C LYS A 757 5.38 -17.81 -6.76
N MET A 758 5.14 -17.36 -7.98
CA MET A 758 5.63 -18.03 -9.19
C MET A 758 7.18 -18.07 -9.25
N GLN A 759 7.72 -19.20 -9.70
CA GLN A 759 9.16 -19.39 -9.88
C GLN A 759 9.71 -18.54 -11.04
N ASN A 760 9.03 -18.56 -12.20
CA ASN A 760 9.39 -17.73 -13.36
C ASN A 760 8.51 -16.48 -13.43
N LYS A 761 9.10 -15.34 -13.07
CA LYS A 761 8.44 -14.03 -13.00
C LYS A 761 8.44 -13.25 -14.32
N ASP A 762 9.13 -13.73 -15.36
CA ASP A 762 9.27 -13.03 -16.65
C ASP A 762 7.99 -13.14 -17.52
N ARG A 763 6.88 -12.56 -17.02
CA ARG A 763 5.53 -12.69 -17.60
C ARG A 763 4.67 -11.43 -17.49
N ILE A 764 5.33 -10.28 -17.47
CA ILE A 764 4.71 -8.99 -17.13
C ILE A 764 4.50 -8.07 -18.33
N LEU A 765 4.91 -8.47 -19.54
CA LEU A 765 4.77 -7.63 -20.74
C LEU A 765 3.45 -7.94 -21.46
N VAL A 766 2.84 -6.92 -22.05
CA VAL A 766 1.70 -7.04 -23.00
C VAL A 766 2.09 -6.65 -24.42
N TYR A 767 3.17 -5.87 -24.56
CA TYR A 767 3.63 -5.38 -25.86
C TYR A 767 5.14 -5.18 -25.86
N LYS A 768 5.77 -5.53 -26.97
CA LYS A 768 7.19 -5.28 -27.26
C LYS A 768 7.38 -5.04 -28.76
N GLN A 769 7.95 -3.89 -29.12
CA GLN A 769 8.41 -3.60 -30.48
C GLN A 769 9.76 -2.88 -30.42
N GLY A 770 10.83 -3.58 -30.78
CA GLY A 770 12.20 -3.11 -30.56
C GLY A 770 12.43 -2.79 -29.08
N ASN A 771 12.77 -1.54 -28.78
CA ASN A 771 13.01 -1.05 -27.42
C ASN A 771 11.74 -0.56 -26.71
N LYS A 772 10.64 -0.33 -27.43
CA LYS A 772 9.37 0.12 -26.87
C LYS A 772 8.66 -1.06 -26.23
N THR A 773 8.30 -0.93 -24.96
CA THR A 773 7.71 -2.01 -24.16
C THR A 773 6.57 -1.49 -23.30
N ILE A 774 5.56 -2.35 -23.09
CA ILE A 774 4.45 -2.09 -22.17
C ILE A 774 4.29 -3.27 -21.24
N SER A 775 4.18 -3.00 -19.94
CA SER A 775 3.96 -3.98 -18.89
C SER A 775 2.63 -3.77 -18.16
N PHE A 776 2.21 -4.74 -17.35
CA PHE A 776 0.97 -4.69 -16.59
C PHE A 776 1.11 -5.29 -15.19
N PHE A 777 0.37 -4.73 -14.22
CA PHE A 777 0.54 -4.97 -12.80
C PHE A 777 -0.78 -4.98 -12.02
N GLY A 778 -0.71 -5.47 -10.77
CA GLY A 778 -1.84 -5.48 -9.85
C GLY A 778 -2.95 -6.42 -10.29
N ASP A 779 -4.20 -5.97 -10.15
CA ASP A 779 -5.38 -6.74 -10.52
C ASP A 779 -5.46 -7.07 -12.02
N LEU A 780 -4.67 -6.40 -12.88
CA LEU A 780 -4.55 -6.74 -14.29
C LEU A 780 -3.83 -8.07 -14.51
N HIS A 781 -3.09 -8.58 -13.51
CA HIS A 781 -2.38 -9.83 -13.58
C HIS A 781 -3.05 -10.88 -12.65
N PRO A 782 -3.47 -12.05 -13.16
CA PRO A 782 -4.29 -13.01 -12.41
C PRO A 782 -3.64 -13.50 -11.10
N SER A 783 -2.31 -13.70 -11.09
CA SER A 783 -1.57 -14.08 -9.88
C SER A 783 -1.58 -13.04 -8.76
N TYR A 784 -1.89 -11.78 -9.06
CA TYR A 784 -1.75 -10.65 -8.14
C TYR A 784 -3.07 -9.93 -7.84
N SER A 785 -4.19 -10.46 -8.32
CA SER A 785 -5.50 -9.85 -8.14
C SER A 785 -6.10 -10.08 -6.74
N GLY A 786 -6.85 -9.08 -6.27
CA GLY A 786 -7.79 -9.24 -5.15
C GLY A 786 -7.28 -8.83 -3.77
N SER A 787 -6.04 -8.35 -3.63
CA SER A 787 -5.59 -7.70 -2.39
C SER A 787 -4.48 -6.68 -2.63
N VAL A 788 -4.38 -5.69 -1.72
CA VAL A 788 -3.38 -4.62 -1.76
C VAL A 788 -1.95 -5.18 -1.76
N VAL A 789 -1.67 -6.14 -0.89
CA VAL A 789 -0.34 -6.75 -0.77
C VAL A 789 0.06 -7.55 -2.01
N LYS A 790 -0.89 -8.24 -2.66
CA LYS A 790 -0.63 -8.93 -3.93
C LYS A 790 -0.35 -7.94 -5.06
N ALA A 791 -1.10 -6.84 -5.11
CA ALA A 791 -0.84 -5.78 -6.08
C ALA A 791 0.54 -5.15 -5.91
N MET A 792 0.97 -4.87 -4.67
CA MET A 792 2.32 -4.39 -4.39
C MET A 792 3.40 -5.44 -4.74
N ALA A 793 3.14 -6.73 -4.48
CA ALA A 793 4.04 -7.81 -4.84
C ALA A 793 4.25 -7.93 -6.36
N SER A 794 3.25 -7.62 -7.18
CA SER A 794 3.41 -7.57 -8.64
C SER A 794 4.50 -6.57 -9.06
N ALA A 795 4.52 -5.39 -8.42
CA ALA A 795 5.51 -4.36 -8.67
C ALA A 795 6.91 -4.78 -8.18
N LYS A 796 7.00 -5.34 -6.95
CA LYS A 796 8.26 -5.87 -6.39
C LYS A 796 8.89 -6.92 -7.31
N ASN A 797 8.05 -7.79 -7.88
CA ASN A 797 8.51 -8.89 -8.73
C ASN A 797 8.83 -8.45 -10.16
N GLY A 798 8.15 -7.43 -10.69
CA GLY A 798 8.32 -7.03 -12.08
C GLY A 798 9.27 -5.86 -12.33
N TYR A 799 9.53 -4.98 -11.34
CA TYR A 799 10.46 -3.86 -11.55
C TYR A 799 11.86 -4.29 -12.02
N PRO A 800 12.47 -5.41 -11.56
CA PRO A 800 13.81 -5.79 -12.02
C PRO A 800 13.83 -6.11 -13.51
N ILE A 801 12.74 -6.66 -14.04
CA ILE A 801 12.59 -6.98 -15.47
C ILE A 801 12.53 -5.69 -16.29
N ILE A 802 11.77 -4.69 -15.84
CA ILE A 802 11.72 -3.36 -16.48
C ILE A 802 13.12 -2.75 -16.51
N SER A 803 13.80 -2.69 -15.36
CA SER A 803 15.14 -2.09 -15.26
C SER A 803 16.14 -2.79 -16.17
N GLN A 804 16.09 -4.13 -16.28
CA GLN A 804 16.92 -4.90 -17.21
C GLN A 804 16.62 -4.56 -18.67
N LEU A 805 15.34 -4.47 -19.05
CA LEU A 805 14.92 -4.11 -20.41
C LEU A 805 15.43 -2.71 -20.80
N LEU A 806 15.29 -1.75 -19.90
CA LEU A 806 15.74 -0.36 -20.11
C LEU A 806 17.26 -0.24 -20.23
N ASN A 807 18.02 -1.04 -19.48
CA ASN A 807 19.49 -1.01 -19.50
C ASN A 807 20.10 -1.71 -20.72
N ARG A 808 19.45 -2.74 -21.29
CA ARG A 808 19.94 -3.44 -22.50
C ARG A 808 20.05 -2.53 -23.72
N VAL A 809 19.26 -1.46 -23.78
CA VAL A 809 19.22 -0.48 -24.88
C VAL A 809 20.55 0.26 -25.06
N ASN A 810 21.42 0.31 -24.04
CA ASN A 810 22.71 1.00 -24.11
C ASN A 810 23.86 0.15 -24.69
N SER A 811 23.63 -1.12 -25.07
CA SER A 811 24.69 -2.00 -25.58
C SER A 811 25.07 -1.78 -27.05
N PHE A 812 24.38 -0.88 -27.79
CA PHE A 812 24.57 -0.72 -29.24
C PHE A 812 24.95 0.69 -29.74
N ILE A 813 25.13 1.69 -28.87
CA ILE A 813 25.57 3.03 -29.32
C ILE A 813 26.65 3.54 -28.36
N TYR A 814 27.80 3.93 -28.97
CA TYR A 814 29.12 4.26 -28.40
C TYR A 814 30.11 3.09 -28.24
N VAL A 815 30.66 2.62 -29.37
CA VAL A 815 32.05 2.16 -29.38
C VAL A 815 32.93 3.41 -29.49
N THR A 816 33.35 3.92 -28.34
CA THR A 816 34.63 4.66 -28.22
C THR A 816 35.60 3.73 -27.48
N PRO A 817 36.81 3.47 -28.01
CA PRO A 817 37.73 2.51 -27.44
C PRO A 817 38.40 3.09 -26.18
N ALA A 818 37.68 3.09 -25.06
CA ALA A 818 38.20 3.33 -23.72
C ALA A 818 37.19 2.93 -22.63
N ARG A 819 36.67 1.68 -22.66
CA ARG A 819 35.96 1.09 -21.52
C ARG A 819 36.25 -0.41 -21.44
N ILE A 820 37.37 -0.73 -20.80
CA ILE A 820 37.59 -2.06 -20.22
C ILE A 820 37.28 -1.93 -18.73
N SER A 821 36.35 -2.77 -18.28
CA SER A 821 35.94 -3.06 -16.89
C SER A 821 35.35 -1.93 -16.02
N GLU A 822 34.13 -1.51 -16.34
CA GLU A 822 33.19 -0.98 -15.33
C GLU A 822 32.47 -2.18 -14.67
N SER A 823 33.08 -2.78 -13.64
CA SER A 823 32.40 -3.73 -12.75
C SER A 823 32.95 -3.60 -11.32
N TYR A 824 32.12 -3.08 -10.42
CA TYR A 824 32.16 -3.30 -8.97
C TYR A 824 33.54 -3.26 -8.25
N ALA A 825 34.33 -2.22 -8.48
CA ALA A 825 35.56 -1.96 -7.72
C ALA A 825 35.64 -0.51 -7.18
N GLN A 826 34.54 0.02 -6.64
CA GLN A 826 34.59 1.21 -5.76
C GLN A 826 34.64 0.77 -4.28
N LEU A 827 35.63 -0.06 -3.96
CA LEU A 827 36.18 -0.14 -2.61
C LEU A 827 37.08 1.09 -2.42
N TYR A 828 36.68 1.99 -1.52
CA TYR A 828 37.54 2.94 -0.81
C TYR A 828 38.69 3.61 -1.58
N GLU A 829 38.40 4.64 -2.38
CA GLU A 829 39.42 5.66 -2.71
C GLU A 829 39.54 6.70 -1.59
N CYS A 830 40.34 6.36 -0.60
CA CYS A 830 41.27 7.29 0.06
C CYS A 830 42.61 6.57 0.21
N CYS A 831 43.25 6.16 -0.89
CA CYS A 831 44.66 5.78 -0.94
C CYS A 831 45.10 5.64 -2.41
N ASN A 832 45.67 6.71 -2.99
CA ASN A 832 46.51 6.56 -4.18
C ASN A 832 47.91 6.11 -3.71
N ILE A 833 48.17 4.80 -3.73
CA ILE A 833 49.52 4.27 -3.58
C ILE A 833 50.24 4.47 -4.92
N ARG A 834 51.16 5.44 -4.99
CA ARG A 834 52.17 5.50 -6.05
C ARG A 834 53.43 4.80 -5.55
N VAL A 835 53.81 3.71 -6.19
CA VAL A 835 55.16 3.13 -6.06
C VAL A 835 56.12 4.10 -6.75
N THR A 836 56.82 4.90 -5.98
CA THR A 836 57.95 5.70 -6.48
C THR A 836 59.20 4.83 -6.46
N PHE A 837 59.63 4.46 -7.67
CA PHE A 837 60.81 3.68 -8.06
C PHE A 837 60.64 2.16 -8.07
N THR A 838 60.64 1.60 -9.28
CA THR A 838 61.27 0.31 -9.55
C THR A 838 62.70 0.60 -10.05
N LYS A 839 63.69 -0.14 -9.53
CA LYS A 839 64.99 -0.25 -10.22
C LYS A 839 64.68 -0.76 -11.63
N LYS A 840 65.30 -0.19 -12.65
CA LYS A 840 65.25 -0.73 -14.02
C LYS A 840 65.57 -2.23 -13.95
N ASP A 841 64.76 -3.02 -14.64
CA ASP A 841 65.00 -4.43 -15.01
C ASP A 841 64.44 -5.56 -14.13
N VAL A 842 63.33 -5.36 -13.38
CA VAL A 842 62.57 -6.51 -12.80
C VAL A 842 61.06 -6.37 -12.96
N ILE A 843 60.41 -7.36 -13.57
CA ILE A 843 58.94 -7.52 -13.65
C ILE A 843 58.51 -8.66 -12.70
N PRO A 844 57.52 -8.45 -11.81
CA PRO A 844 57.02 -9.51 -10.94
C PRO A 844 56.13 -10.50 -11.71
N VAL A 845 56.46 -11.78 -11.66
CA VAL A 845 55.63 -12.87 -12.22
C VAL A 845 54.74 -13.45 -11.10
N PRO A 846 53.41 -13.56 -11.29
CA PRO A 846 52.52 -14.19 -10.31
C PRO A 846 52.88 -15.66 -10.07
N ARG A 847 52.83 -16.12 -8.81
CA ARG A 847 53.24 -17.47 -8.36
C ARG A 847 52.55 -18.68 -9.06
N HIS A 848 51.51 -18.43 -9.85
CA HIS A 848 50.72 -19.47 -10.54
C HIS A 848 51.07 -19.62 -12.04
N TRP A 849 52.10 -18.94 -12.54
CA TRP A 849 52.61 -19.12 -13.91
C TRP A 849 53.82 -20.05 -13.95
N ASN A 850 53.76 -21.07 -14.82
CA ASN A 850 54.84 -22.01 -15.06
C ASN A 850 55.90 -21.39 -15.99
N PRO A 851 57.16 -21.19 -15.55
CA PRO A 851 58.20 -20.51 -16.32
C PRO A 851 58.59 -21.21 -17.62
N GLU A 852 58.44 -22.55 -17.70
CA GLU A 852 58.90 -23.33 -18.86
C GLU A 852 57.98 -23.19 -20.08
N ASN A 853 56.75 -22.71 -19.91
CA ASN A 853 55.76 -22.54 -20.99
C ASN A 853 55.79 -21.15 -21.67
N LEU A 854 56.71 -20.27 -21.26
CA LEU A 854 56.76 -18.89 -21.79
C LEU A 854 57.24 -18.82 -23.25
N ILE A 855 58.00 -19.80 -23.75
CA ILE A 855 58.65 -19.74 -25.07
C ILE A 855 57.79 -20.37 -26.20
N LEU A 856 56.75 -21.13 -25.84
CA LEU A 856 55.89 -21.86 -26.78
C LEU A 856 54.56 -21.17 -27.10
N ASN A 857 54.22 -20.08 -26.40
CA ASN A 857 52.98 -19.33 -26.62
C ASN A 857 53.16 -18.22 -27.67
N GLU A 858 52.31 -18.19 -28.69
CA GLU A 858 52.29 -17.17 -29.75
C GLU A 858 52.13 -15.74 -29.20
N TYR A 859 51.41 -15.59 -28.07
CA TYR A 859 51.28 -14.30 -27.38
C TYR A 859 52.61 -13.77 -26.83
N THR A 860 53.49 -14.65 -26.34
CA THR A 860 54.79 -14.25 -25.81
C THR A 860 55.78 -13.91 -26.92
N ARG A 861 55.68 -14.56 -28.10
CA ARG A 861 56.44 -14.17 -29.31
C ARG A 861 55.98 -12.84 -29.88
N TRP A 862 54.68 -12.56 -29.84
CA TRP A 862 54.15 -11.25 -30.21
C TRP A 862 54.71 -10.15 -29.31
N LEU A 863 54.73 -10.35 -27.98
CA LEU A 863 55.33 -9.41 -27.02
C LEU A 863 56.86 -9.26 -27.17
N TYR A 864 57.57 -10.33 -27.54
CA TYR A 864 59.00 -10.27 -27.88
C TYR A 864 59.27 -9.45 -29.14
N SER A 865 58.48 -9.64 -30.21
CA SER A 865 58.60 -8.87 -31.46
C SER A 865 58.38 -7.37 -31.29
N GLN A 866 57.71 -6.96 -30.20
CA GLN A 866 57.49 -5.57 -29.81
C GLN A 866 58.57 -5.02 -28.86
N ASN A 867 59.64 -5.78 -28.57
CA ASN A 867 60.77 -5.37 -27.73
C ASN A 867 60.42 -5.12 -26.25
N TRP A 868 59.38 -5.78 -25.71
CA TRP A 868 58.85 -5.50 -24.36
C TRP A 868 59.39 -6.40 -23.23
N ILE A 869 60.31 -7.33 -23.52
CA ILE A 869 60.95 -8.19 -22.50
C ILE A 869 62.45 -8.38 -22.85
N PRO A 870 63.40 -7.95 -22.00
CA PRO A 870 64.80 -8.36 -22.11
C PRO A 870 65.07 -9.63 -21.27
N VAL A 871 65.95 -10.51 -21.78
CA VAL A 871 66.42 -11.70 -21.06
C VAL A 871 67.68 -11.34 -20.26
N SER A 872 67.64 -11.41 -18.93
CA SER A 872 68.79 -11.89 -18.13
C SER A 872 68.49 -12.05 -16.64
N ALA A 873 68.79 -13.25 -16.15
CA ALA A 873 69.33 -13.64 -14.84
C ALA A 873 68.57 -13.31 -13.54
N ILE A 874 68.34 -14.40 -12.80
CA ILE A 874 67.75 -14.58 -11.47
C ILE A 874 68.52 -13.80 -10.38
N CYS A 875 67.82 -13.13 -9.46
CA CYS A 875 68.29 -12.92 -8.07
C CYS A 875 67.13 -12.65 -7.09
N THR A 876 67.19 -13.31 -5.93
CA THR A 876 66.24 -13.28 -4.81
C THR A 876 66.76 -12.39 -3.66
N THR A 877 66.01 -11.37 -3.21
CA THR A 877 65.90 -10.88 -1.80
C THR A 877 65.03 -9.60 -1.69
N PRO A 878 64.32 -9.34 -0.56
CA PRO A 878 63.37 -8.22 -0.42
C PRO A 878 63.91 -7.04 0.44
N PRO A 879 63.43 -5.80 0.23
CA PRO A 879 63.31 -4.87 1.37
C PRO A 879 62.00 -4.05 1.43
N ALA A 880 61.69 -3.63 2.66
CA ALA A 880 60.49 -2.93 3.13
C ALA A 880 60.33 -1.47 2.62
N MET A 881 59.09 -0.97 2.58
CA MET A 881 58.76 0.42 2.19
C MET A 881 57.75 1.07 3.16
N ARG A 882 58.00 2.33 3.54
CA ARG A 882 57.17 3.22 4.38
C ARG A 882 56.71 4.42 3.52
N ILE A 883 55.45 4.87 3.59
CA ILE A 883 54.88 5.91 2.70
C ILE A 883 54.26 7.08 3.51
N THR A 884 54.41 8.32 3.03
CA THR A 884 53.81 9.57 3.55
C THR A 884 53.06 10.32 2.42
N TYR A 885 51.95 11.04 2.72
CA TYR A 885 50.96 11.51 1.72
C TYR A 885 51.02 13.03 1.39
N LYS A 886 50.72 13.40 0.13
CA LYS A 886 50.40 14.78 -0.30
C LYS A 886 49.37 14.79 -1.45
N LEU A 887 48.31 15.63 -1.36
CA LEU A 887 47.13 15.69 -2.26
C LEU A 887 47.21 16.87 -3.25
N GLN A 888 46.87 16.67 -4.53
CA GLN A 888 46.52 17.76 -5.48
C GLN A 888 45.43 17.38 -6.50
N ASN A 889 44.54 18.35 -6.78
CA ASN A 889 43.26 18.29 -7.51
C ASN A 889 43.39 18.51 -9.03
N LEU A 890 42.87 17.62 -9.88
CA LEU A 890 42.68 17.86 -11.34
C LEU A 890 41.39 17.27 -11.98
N HIS A 891 40.53 16.54 -11.26
CA HIS A 891 39.37 15.80 -11.83
C HIS A 891 38.00 16.53 -11.85
N THR A 892 37.91 17.82 -11.56
CA THR A 892 36.63 18.48 -11.21
C THR A 892 35.88 19.22 -12.33
N LYS A 893 36.42 19.38 -13.55
CA LYS A 893 35.77 20.18 -14.61
C LYS A 893 34.91 19.38 -15.61
N ALA A 894 35.37 18.22 -16.10
CA ALA A 894 34.66 17.45 -17.14
C ALA A 894 33.45 16.67 -16.61
N SER A 895 33.56 16.06 -15.42
CA SER A 895 32.45 15.36 -14.74
C SER A 895 31.31 16.31 -14.37
N ARG A 896 31.64 17.55 -14.00
CA ARG A 896 30.66 18.57 -13.64
C ARG A 896 29.84 19.03 -14.84
N ALA A 897 30.44 19.13 -16.03
CA ALA A 897 29.74 19.51 -17.27
C ALA A 897 28.73 18.43 -17.74
N GLY A 898 29.08 17.14 -17.67
CA GLY A 898 28.18 16.04 -18.01
C GLY A 898 26.97 15.93 -17.07
N ILE A 899 27.18 16.06 -15.76
CA ILE A 899 26.11 16.03 -14.74
C ILE A 899 25.15 17.23 -14.90
N ILE A 900 25.67 18.41 -15.25
CA ILE A 900 24.85 19.60 -15.53
C ILE A 900 23.98 19.37 -16.77
N SER A 901 24.52 18.76 -17.83
CA SER A 901 23.79 18.47 -19.08
C SER A 901 22.63 17.47 -18.87
N GLU A 902 22.85 16.40 -18.10
CA GLU A 902 21.80 15.41 -17.81
C GLU A 902 20.68 15.98 -16.92
N HIS A 903 21.04 16.77 -15.91
CA HIS A 903 20.06 17.42 -15.04
C HIS A 903 19.18 18.42 -15.82
N LEU A 904 19.78 19.18 -16.75
CA LEU A 904 19.05 20.09 -17.65
C LEU A 904 18.08 19.32 -18.57
N ALA A 905 18.55 18.24 -19.22
CA ALA A 905 17.71 17.41 -20.08
C ALA A 905 16.52 16.78 -19.32
N ASN A 906 16.75 16.36 -18.07
CA ASN A 906 15.67 15.83 -17.23
C ASN A 906 14.62 16.91 -16.92
N LYS A 907 15.06 18.09 -16.50
CA LYS A 907 14.17 19.22 -16.19
C LYS A 907 13.36 19.65 -17.42
N GLU A 908 13.96 19.65 -18.61
CA GLU A 908 13.27 19.92 -19.87
C GLU A 908 12.17 18.89 -20.17
N PHE A 909 12.46 17.60 -19.99
CA PHE A 909 11.45 16.54 -20.17
C PHE A 909 10.26 16.72 -19.23
N PHE A 910 10.48 16.92 -17.92
CA PHE A 910 9.40 17.13 -16.96
C PHE A 910 8.59 18.39 -17.26
N ASN A 911 9.24 19.49 -17.65
CA ASN A 911 8.54 20.73 -18.03
C ASN A 911 7.68 20.53 -19.28
N LYS A 912 8.20 19.83 -20.29
CA LYS A 912 7.46 19.46 -21.51
C LYS A 912 6.21 18.66 -21.16
N ILE A 913 6.34 17.62 -20.32
CA ILE A 913 5.20 16.79 -19.92
C ILE A 913 4.19 17.59 -19.09
N LYS A 914 4.66 18.42 -18.15
CA LYS A 914 3.79 19.31 -17.36
C LYS A 914 2.90 20.18 -18.23
N GLU A 915 3.45 20.77 -19.29
CA GLU A 915 2.65 21.59 -20.23
C GLU A 915 1.58 20.76 -20.94
N GLN A 916 1.90 19.53 -21.35
CA GLN A 916 0.96 18.65 -22.05
C GLN A 916 -0.17 18.14 -21.15
N PHE A 917 0.12 17.95 -19.86
CA PHE A 917 -0.75 17.26 -18.90
C PHE A 917 -1.58 18.21 -18.02
N THR A 918 -1.27 19.52 -18.00
CA THR A 918 -1.98 20.49 -17.16
C THR A 918 -3.04 21.24 -17.96
N ALA A 919 -4.31 21.12 -17.55
CA ALA A 919 -5.40 21.92 -18.11
C ALA A 919 -5.54 23.26 -17.37
N LYS A 920 -5.68 24.36 -18.12
CA LYS A 920 -5.83 25.72 -17.55
C LYS A 920 -6.94 26.51 -18.23
N VAL A 921 -7.70 27.26 -17.43
CA VAL A 921 -8.72 28.18 -17.94
C VAL A 921 -8.05 29.37 -18.62
N ILE A 922 -8.42 29.64 -19.86
CA ILE A 922 -7.94 30.78 -20.66
C ILE A 922 -8.95 31.92 -20.63
N LYS A 923 -10.25 31.58 -20.66
CA LYS A 923 -11.34 32.54 -20.74
C LYS A 923 -12.60 31.96 -20.13
N VAL A 924 -13.38 32.80 -19.45
CA VAL A 924 -14.75 32.52 -18.99
C VAL A 924 -15.60 33.69 -19.49
N GLN A 925 -16.65 33.42 -20.26
CA GLN A 925 -17.52 34.44 -20.84
C GLN A 925 -18.99 34.06 -20.66
N TYR A 926 -19.81 35.03 -20.26
CA TYR A 926 -21.27 34.88 -20.29
C TYR A 926 -21.79 35.06 -21.71
N LEU A 927 -22.56 34.07 -22.18
CA LEU A 927 -23.36 34.20 -23.40
C LEU A 927 -24.77 34.70 -23.07
N THR A 928 -25.31 34.29 -21.92
CA THR A 928 -26.56 34.79 -21.33
C THR A 928 -26.45 34.76 -19.79
N ASN A 929 -27.53 35.10 -19.08
CA ASN A 929 -27.60 34.97 -17.61
C ASN A 929 -27.53 33.52 -17.08
N LYS A 930 -27.67 32.50 -17.93
CA LYS A 930 -27.62 31.08 -17.56
C LYS A 930 -26.67 30.23 -18.41
N VAL A 931 -25.95 30.85 -19.35
CA VAL A 931 -25.07 30.16 -20.30
C VAL A 931 -23.68 30.76 -20.19
N VAL A 932 -22.69 29.92 -19.87
CA VAL A 932 -21.28 30.31 -19.75
C VAL A 932 -20.44 29.53 -20.75
N GLU A 933 -19.63 30.24 -21.52
CA GLU A 933 -18.54 29.69 -22.32
C GLU A 933 -17.25 29.64 -21.48
N ILE A 934 -16.56 28.50 -21.50
CA ILE A 934 -15.26 28.31 -20.87
C ILE A 934 -14.27 27.83 -21.92
N VAL A 935 -13.17 28.55 -22.09
CA VAL A 935 -12.06 28.14 -22.97
C VAL A 935 -10.92 27.60 -22.11
N ILE A 936 -10.49 26.37 -22.38
CA ILE A 936 -9.48 25.64 -21.61
C ILE A 936 -8.30 25.30 -22.52
N LYS A 937 -7.07 25.59 -22.09
CA LYS A 937 -5.85 25.06 -22.72
C LYS A 937 -5.56 23.68 -22.13
N ALA A 938 -5.69 22.64 -22.96
CA ALA A 938 -5.38 21.25 -22.63
C ALA A 938 -4.83 20.54 -23.89
N PRO A 939 -3.50 20.63 -24.15
CA PRO A 939 -2.92 20.30 -25.45
C PRO A 939 -3.22 18.88 -25.96
N LEU A 940 -2.98 17.85 -25.14
CA LEU A 940 -3.20 16.46 -25.55
C LEU A 940 -4.69 16.12 -25.68
N ALA A 941 -5.52 16.61 -24.74
CA ALA A 941 -6.95 16.42 -24.79
C ALA A 941 -7.54 17.03 -26.09
N ALA A 942 -7.09 18.22 -26.48
CA ALA A 942 -7.51 18.88 -27.72
C ALA A 942 -7.03 18.12 -28.96
N LYS A 943 -5.76 17.69 -28.96
CA LYS A 943 -5.17 16.91 -30.07
C LYS A 943 -5.99 15.65 -30.36
N ASN A 944 -6.33 14.90 -29.31
CA ASN A 944 -6.97 13.59 -29.40
C ASN A 944 -8.51 13.64 -29.47
N PHE A 945 -9.12 14.81 -29.29
CA PHE A 945 -10.56 15.00 -29.44
C PHE A 945 -11.07 14.65 -30.84
N LYS A 946 -12.21 13.96 -30.88
CA LYS A 946 -13.03 13.74 -32.08
C LYS A 946 -14.47 14.18 -31.80
N PRO A 947 -15.21 14.68 -32.82
CA PRO A 947 -16.63 15.01 -32.67
C PRO A 947 -17.45 13.86 -32.07
N GLY A 948 -18.44 14.17 -31.24
CA GLY A 948 -19.26 13.20 -30.51
C GLY A 948 -18.71 12.79 -29.13
N GLN A 949 -17.45 13.09 -28.86
CA GLN A 949 -16.84 12.85 -27.56
C GLN A 949 -17.12 14.00 -26.57
N PHE A 950 -16.97 13.71 -25.28
CA PHE A 950 -17.14 14.67 -24.20
C PHE A 950 -15.96 14.62 -23.23
N PHE A 951 -15.89 15.59 -22.33
CA PHE A 951 -14.92 15.67 -21.24
C PHE A 951 -15.65 15.73 -19.90
N ARG A 952 -14.93 15.45 -18.82
CA ARG A 952 -15.38 15.68 -17.45
C ARG A 952 -14.57 16.83 -16.84
N LEU A 953 -15.26 17.91 -16.50
CA LEU A 953 -14.67 19.14 -15.96
C LEU A 953 -14.92 19.29 -14.46
N GLN A 954 -13.87 19.61 -13.69
CA GLN A 954 -13.89 19.81 -12.23
C GLN A 954 -12.85 20.86 -11.78
N ASN A 955 -13.10 21.49 -10.62
CA ASN A 955 -12.06 22.17 -9.85
C ASN A 955 -11.39 21.24 -8.82
N SER A 956 -10.31 21.72 -8.23
CA SER A 956 -9.62 21.09 -7.10
C SER A 956 -10.32 21.45 -5.79
N GLU A 957 -10.50 20.47 -4.91
CA GLU A 957 -11.03 20.67 -3.55
C GLU A 957 -10.03 21.47 -2.70
N THR A 958 -8.74 21.20 -2.87
CA THR A 958 -7.67 21.90 -2.15
C THR A 958 -7.66 23.41 -2.43
N ASN A 959 -8.02 23.80 -3.65
CA ASN A 959 -8.04 25.19 -4.09
C ASN A 959 -9.45 25.80 -4.19
N SER A 960 -10.50 25.05 -3.83
CA SER A 960 -11.87 25.54 -3.97
C SER A 960 -12.19 26.61 -2.93
N ARG A 961 -13.08 27.54 -3.33
CA ARG A 961 -13.55 28.60 -2.45
C ARG A 961 -14.40 28.00 -1.33
N LYS A 962 -14.28 28.54 -0.12
CA LYS A 962 -15.21 28.28 0.98
C LYS A 962 -16.18 29.45 1.12
N ALA A 963 -17.46 29.16 1.35
CA ALA A 963 -18.50 30.15 1.63
C ALA A 963 -19.39 29.66 2.77
N ASN A 964 -19.52 30.44 3.85
CA ASN A 964 -20.30 30.08 5.05
C ASN A 964 -20.03 28.63 5.54
N ASN A 965 -18.74 28.28 5.73
CA ASN A 965 -18.30 26.94 6.10
C ASN A 965 -18.69 25.81 5.12
N THR A 966 -19.13 26.12 3.90
CA THR A 966 -19.36 25.14 2.82
C THR A 966 -18.20 25.20 1.84
N ASN A 967 -17.65 24.06 1.48
CA ASN A 967 -16.63 23.95 0.45
C ASN A 967 -17.27 23.87 -0.95
N LEU A 968 -16.91 24.79 -1.85
CA LEU A 968 -17.46 24.88 -3.21
C LEU A 968 -16.64 24.03 -4.20
N ALA A 969 -16.32 22.81 -3.80
CA ALA A 969 -15.74 21.80 -4.67
C ALA A 969 -16.82 21.21 -5.58
N MET A 970 -16.56 21.18 -6.88
CA MET A 970 -17.52 20.72 -7.88
C MET A 970 -17.54 19.20 -8.01
N GLU A 971 -18.73 18.65 -8.19
CA GLU A 971 -18.86 17.35 -8.85
C GLU A 971 -18.42 17.47 -10.31
N GLY A 972 -18.04 16.34 -10.90
CA GLY A 972 -17.58 16.35 -12.29
C GLY A 972 -18.72 16.43 -13.26
N ILE A 973 -18.74 17.51 -14.03
CA ILE A 973 -19.76 17.76 -15.04
C ILE A 973 -19.27 17.26 -16.40
N ALA A 974 -20.16 16.60 -17.14
CA ALA A 974 -19.90 16.26 -18.53
C ALA A 974 -20.04 17.53 -19.37
N VAL A 975 -19.05 17.78 -20.23
CA VAL A 975 -18.99 18.94 -21.11
C VAL A 975 -18.53 18.53 -22.50
N THR A 976 -19.09 19.15 -23.54
CA THR A 976 -18.74 18.86 -24.93
C THR A 976 -17.83 19.97 -25.48
N GLY A 977 -16.83 19.60 -26.28
CA GLY A 977 -16.01 20.58 -27.00
C GLY A 977 -16.82 21.21 -28.14
N THR A 978 -17.24 22.46 -27.98
CA THR A 978 -17.98 23.22 -29.00
C THR A 978 -17.07 23.66 -30.14
N GLU A 979 -15.86 24.11 -29.79
CA GLU A 979 -14.80 24.46 -30.74
C GLU A 979 -13.47 23.94 -30.18
N VAL A 980 -12.67 23.26 -31.01
CA VAL A 980 -11.40 22.66 -30.58
C VAL A 980 -10.27 23.03 -31.55
N ASP A 981 -9.37 23.91 -31.09
CA ASP A 981 -8.13 24.24 -31.81
C ASP A 981 -7.02 23.28 -31.39
N LYS A 982 -6.78 22.26 -32.22
CA LYS A 982 -5.76 21.24 -31.96
C LYS A 982 -4.32 21.79 -31.98
N LYS A 983 -4.06 22.90 -32.68
CA LYS A 983 -2.71 23.48 -32.79
C LYS A 983 -2.36 24.29 -31.55
N LYS A 984 -3.29 25.12 -31.07
CA LYS A 984 -3.11 25.89 -29.82
C LYS A 984 -3.38 25.07 -28.57
N GLY A 985 -4.06 23.93 -28.73
CA GLY A 985 -4.47 23.07 -27.63
C GLY A 985 -5.66 23.64 -26.86
N PHE A 986 -6.56 24.38 -27.52
CA PHE A 986 -7.70 25.03 -26.88
C PHE A 986 -8.98 24.25 -27.12
N ILE A 987 -9.81 24.15 -26.08
CA ILE A 987 -11.13 23.55 -26.08
C ILE A 987 -12.10 24.61 -25.53
N SER A 988 -13.05 25.05 -26.35
CA SER A 988 -14.20 25.82 -25.87
C SER A 988 -15.33 24.87 -25.50
N THR A 989 -15.99 25.12 -24.37
CA THR A 989 -17.20 24.41 -23.94
C THR A 989 -18.27 25.39 -23.51
N ILE A 990 -19.53 25.03 -23.76
CA ILE A 990 -20.71 25.76 -23.27
C ILE A 990 -21.33 25.01 -22.09
N VAL A 991 -21.56 25.70 -20.99
CA VAL A 991 -22.18 25.16 -19.77
C VAL A 991 -23.50 25.89 -19.51
N LEU A 992 -24.57 25.11 -19.31
CA LEU A 992 -25.89 25.59 -18.88
C LEU A 992 -25.98 25.51 -17.35
N GLU A 993 -26.34 26.61 -16.69
CA GLU A 993 -26.54 26.65 -15.24
C GLU A 993 -27.84 25.91 -14.83
N THR A 994 -27.75 24.59 -14.66
CA THR A 994 -28.89 23.72 -14.29
C THR A 994 -28.78 23.12 -12.89
N GLY A 995 -27.59 23.10 -12.29
CA GLY A 995 -27.33 22.62 -10.93
C GLY A 995 -26.15 23.30 -10.25
N GLY A 996 -25.85 22.89 -9.02
CA GLY A 996 -24.81 23.51 -8.17
C GLY A 996 -23.43 23.54 -8.83
N SER A 997 -22.94 22.40 -9.32
CA SER A 997 -21.60 22.31 -9.96
C SER A 997 -21.52 23.13 -11.26
N THR A 998 -22.55 23.10 -12.11
CA THR A 998 -22.59 23.93 -13.32
C THR A 998 -22.64 25.43 -12.99
N ASN A 999 -23.31 25.81 -11.90
CA ASN A 999 -23.37 27.19 -11.43
C ASN A 999 -21.99 27.70 -10.98
N LEU A 1000 -21.16 26.82 -10.41
CA LEU A 1000 -19.81 27.16 -9.95
C LEU A 1000 -18.80 27.39 -11.07
N CYS A 1001 -19.07 26.94 -12.30
CA CYS A 1001 -18.16 27.16 -13.44
C CYS A 1001 -17.88 28.64 -13.71
N LYS A 1002 -18.84 29.52 -13.39
CA LYS A 1002 -18.68 30.97 -13.52
C LYS A 1002 -17.67 31.57 -12.53
N CYS A 1003 -17.32 30.83 -11.48
CA CYS A 1003 -16.36 31.26 -10.47
C CYS A 1003 -14.90 30.98 -10.89
N PHE A 1004 -14.68 30.30 -12.01
CA PHE A 1004 -13.33 30.05 -12.53
C PHE A 1004 -12.62 31.34 -12.92
N LYS A 1005 -11.31 31.38 -12.70
CA LYS A 1005 -10.45 32.50 -13.04
C LYS A 1005 -9.55 32.17 -14.22
N LYS A 1006 -9.21 33.17 -15.02
CA LYS A 1006 -8.15 33.04 -16.04
C LYS A 1006 -6.85 32.59 -15.37
N GLY A 1007 -6.22 31.56 -15.94
CA GLY A 1007 -5.00 30.93 -15.42
C GLY A 1007 -5.23 29.84 -14.38
N GLU A 1008 -6.46 29.67 -13.87
CA GLU A 1008 -6.81 28.62 -12.91
C GLU A 1008 -6.59 27.24 -13.51
N GLN A 1009 -5.94 26.36 -12.74
CA GLN A 1009 -5.78 24.96 -13.11
C GLN A 1009 -7.08 24.22 -12.81
N VAL A 1010 -7.57 23.49 -13.81
CA VAL A 1010 -8.78 22.66 -13.71
C VAL A 1010 -8.44 21.23 -14.06
N ILE A 1011 -9.32 20.31 -13.68
CA ILE A 1011 -9.23 18.91 -14.09
C ILE A 1011 -10.17 18.73 -15.27
N LEU A 1012 -9.60 18.35 -16.41
CA LEU A 1012 -10.35 18.06 -17.64
C LEU A 1012 -10.02 16.64 -18.09
N MET A 1013 -10.81 15.68 -17.62
CA MET A 1013 -10.64 14.28 -17.98
C MET A 1013 -11.32 13.96 -19.30
N GLY A 1014 -10.57 13.42 -20.25
CA GLY A 1014 -11.07 13.03 -21.55
C GLY A 1014 -10.13 13.38 -22.71
N PRO A 1015 -10.56 13.19 -23.96
CA PRO A 1015 -11.95 12.92 -24.36
C PRO A 1015 -12.45 11.53 -23.92
N THR A 1016 -13.77 11.36 -23.81
CA THR A 1016 -14.45 10.09 -23.52
C THR A 1016 -15.68 9.92 -24.39
N GLY A 1017 -16.19 8.69 -24.48
CA GLY A 1017 -17.29 8.34 -25.38
C GLY A 1017 -16.81 7.98 -26.78
N SER A 1018 -17.74 7.42 -27.57
CA SER A 1018 -17.48 7.06 -28.97
C SER A 1018 -17.53 8.31 -29.86
N PRO A 1019 -16.58 8.48 -30.79
CA PRO A 1019 -16.71 9.48 -31.84
C PRO A 1019 -18.00 9.28 -32.63
N THR A 1020 -18.62 10.37 -33.08
CA THR A 1020 -19.74 10.29 -34.02
C THR A 1020 -19.24 9.71 -35.33
N GLU A 1021 -19.84 8.61 -35.78
CA GLU A 1021 -19.68 8.11 -37.13
C GLU A 1021 -20.57 8.97 -38.04
N ILE A 1022 -19.94 9.90 -38.74
CA ILE A 1022 -20.61 10.63 -39.83
C ILE A 1022 -20.42 9.75 -41.07
N GLY A 1023 -21.48 9.02 -41.42
CA GLY A 1023 -21.54 8.18 -42.62
C GLY A 1023 -21.55 8.99 -43.91
#